data_AF-A0A226CY23-F1
#
_entry.id   AF-A0A226CY23-F1
#
_cell.length_a   1.000
_cell.length_b   1.000
_cell.length_c   1.000
_cell.angle_alpha   90.00
_cell.angle_beta   90.00
_cell.angle_gamma   90.00
#
_symmetry.space_group_name_H-M   'P 1'
#
loop_
_entity.id
_entity.type
_entity.pdbx_description
1 polymer ?
#
loop_
_entity_poly.entity_id
_entity_poly.type
_entity_poly.pdbx_seq_one_letter_code
_entity_poly.pdbx_strand_id
1 'polypeptide(L)'
;MVFTDSQPPTINLAQSLFQHLDHDCQLIVAYHNNFQNSDILSTPIPSNKGIYIFPLPQINTTNWIEDLDPAIHRDNNFHGIYAISQKVTLSSPFCLIGVVITKNSDFDTNLELPDDAFSLLTEKQTEILYNILFSNHPSILYNEDKFNLKISLLIRVQLNFTRLMRERVMYPAIFKFVLNLVIVQGRDEWYHVNPTSPREYQTRLLSTPEILHAIRKNSRFNYILVYPPTDFFMRSRHSSYLHLCGYYTRKESCEAYGKNPFHLIIKERYLPRAVLFFSLVCLGNFTYGEAYDNGVSRNMLRRFRGQDESTYAERVYVGMYRDDVRYASTHYVTTMKQGYSFMACFSREELSFKIFLQPFEFPVWAALLFTLTIIVTVFVVILINTLQWGPLEATSFAQLAVIGILLEKPIDTGRTIGRISAFQFLFGFWGLLAPTLSNGYLGLSITSISSPLESTSVTRFKQLSKPGCDWGNVECQISRIKGLKKYLAALDNHLASSLLRLLYDKPYMEAYRPSAHDVTCRTSEALRIQSIRRFDVRQDFVLLPYLFEDDVFDKMSASPYIFYNVLEAKLKAIGQLILPKLELGHKTISAVLTETLRLLDLLDPWHIPHPSLENFTDTIYLKNEWDIEHALIQCGRTALVLEDKEISKELRYFNKHYPWLKFFKSESSILTAESGWMFHVDGVSITPRIFGKLYVAGIAQLLEDWPHIATQRRINITRKVHTFVEPREITKKTSLGGNIQTIFYIYLAFILLSFAQILVVELKIYKNFWDRLHLFIWWFAVQWKYGVIALRNAKDH
;
A
#
# COMPACT_ATOMS: atom_id res chain seq x y z
N MET A 1 1.92 90.17 5.54
CA MET A 1 2.30 89.13 6.51
C MET A 1 2.48 87.83 5.74
N VAL A 2 3.73 87.45 5.51
CA VAL A 2 4.11 86.18 4.87
C VAL A 2 4.07 85.13 5.97
N PHE A 3 3.11 84.20 5.90
CA PHE A 3 3.14 83.02 6.75
C PHE A 3 4.25 82.10 6.22
N THR A 4 5.33 82.00 6.99
CA THR A 4 6.36 81.00 6.79
C THR A 4 5.77 79.62 7.10
N ASP A 5 5.69 78.75 6.10
CA ASP A 5 5.41 77.32 6.26
C ASP A 5 6.48 76.72 7.17
N SER A 6 6.17 76.59 8.46
CA SER A 6 6.93 75.72 9.36
C SER A 6 6.75 74.31 8.84
N GLN A 7 7.83 73.69 8.33
CA GLN A 7 7.80 72.28 7.96
C GLN A 7 7.22 71.47 9.12
N PRO A 8 6.23 70.60 8.88
CA PRO A 8 5.65 69.80 9.94
C PRO A 8 6.76 69.01 10.63
N PRO A 9 6.77 68.91 11.97
CA PRO A 9 7.80 68.21 12.69
C PRO A 9 7.95 66.79 12.14
N THR A 10 9.17 66.41 11.77
CA THR A 10 9.49 65.08 11.28
C THR A 10 9.21 64.07 12.39
N ILE A 11 8.15 63.27 12.21
CA ILE A 11 7.77 62.22 13.16
C ILE A 11 8.85 61.14 13.10
N ASN A 12 9.64 61.02 14.18
CA ASN A 12 10.66 59.98 14.30
C ASN A 12 10.02 58.67 14.78
N LEU A 13 9.37 57.95 13.86
CA LEU A 13 8.75 56.66 14.13
C LEU A 13 9.74 55.65 14.72
N ALA A 14 11.02 55.72 14.32
CA ALA A 14 12.05 54.85 14.86
C ALA A 14 12.27 55.07 16.36
N GLN A 15 12.21 56.32 16.81
CA GLN A 15 12.34 56.68 18.22
C GLN A 15 11.09 56.32 19.03
N SER A 16 9.89 56.61 18.53
CA SER A 16 8.63 56.33 19.26
C SER A 16 8.25 54.84 19.29
N LEU A 17 8.66 54.05 18.29
CA LEU A 17 8.24 52.64 18.14
C LEU A 17 9.40 51.65 18.24
N PHE A 18 10.37 51.73 17.33
CA PHE A 18 11.35 50.66 17.14
C PHE A 18 12.40 50.56 18.25
N GLN A 19 12.70 51.65 18.97
CA GLN A 19 13.62 51.63 20.12
C GLN A 19 13.12 50.80 21.32
N HIS A 20 11.83 50.47 21.34
CA HIS A 20 11.19 49.77 22.45
C HIS A 20 10.84 48.32 22.15
N LEU A 21 10.98 47.90 20.90
CA LEU A 21 10.76 46.51 20.51
C LEU A 21 11.97 45.67 20.88
N ASP A 22 11.69 44.42 21.21
CA ASP A 22 12.74 43.47 21.55
C ASP A 22 13.51 43.07 20.30
N HIS A 23 14.82 43.31 20.34
CA HIS A 23 15.75 43.00 19.26
C HIS A 23 15.83 41.51 18.90
N ASP A 24 15.36 40.62 19.78
CA ASP A 24 15.33 39.18 19.55
C ASP A 24 14.06 38.73 18.79
N CYS A 25 13.06 39.62 18.62
CA CYS A 25 11.83 39.35 17.89
C CYS A 25 11.98 39.66 16.40
N GLN A 26 11.38 38.82 15.55
CA GLN A 26 11.23 39.14 14.13
C GLN A 26 10.16 40.22 13.97
N LEU A 27 10.44 41.21 13.13
CA LEU A 27 9.58 42.36 12.92
C LEU A 27 9.02 42.33 11.51
N ILE A 28 7.71 42.21 11.36
CA ILE A 28 7.04 42.40 10.07
C ILE A 28 6.51 43.82 10.03
N VAL A 29 6.96 44.62 9.07
CA VAL A 29 6.43 45.95 8.83
C VAL A 29 5.67 45.94 7.51
N ALA A 30 4.35 45.98 7.59
CA ALA A 30 3.49 46.19 6.44
C ALA A 30 3.13 47.68 6.33
N TYR A 31 3.23 48.28 5.15
CA TYR A 31 2.83 49.66 4.93
C TYR A 31 2.16 49.80 3.58
N HIS A 32 1.11 50.59 3.46
CA HIS A 32 0.51 50.84 2.14
C HIS A 32 1.41 51.72 1.30
N ASN A 33 1.60 51.35 0.04
CA ASN A 33 2.38 52.11 -0.93
C ASN A 33 1.48 52.52 -2.10
N ASN A 34 1.77 53.68 -2.69
CA ASN A 34 0.94 54.29 -3.74
C ASN A 34 1.14 53.65 -5.13
N PHE A 35 1.48 52.35 -5.17
CA PHE A 35 1.56 51.60 -6.41
C PHE A 35 0.14 51.27 -6.87
N GLN A 36 -0.37 52.03 -7.83
CA GLN A 36 -1.64 51.73 -8.49
C GLN A 36 -1.53 50.38 -9.23
N ASN A 37 -2.49 49.48 -8.98
CA ASN A 37 -2.78 48.25 -9.74
C ASN A 37 -1.85 47.02 -9.58
N SER A 38 -1.37 46.70 -8.37
CA SER A 38 -0.79 45.37 -8.14
C SER A 38 -1.57 44.58 -7.07
N ASP A 39 -2.38 43.62 -7.50
CA ASP A 39 -3.01 42.60 -6.64
C ASP A 39 -1.99 41.55 -6.12
N ILE A 40 -0.71 41.78 -6.39
CA ILE A 40 0.40 40.89 -6.05
C ILE A 40 1.16 41.51 -4.87
N LEU A 41 1.31 40.75 -3.78
CA LEU A 41 2.20 41.15 -2.69
C LEU A 41 3.63 41.20 -3.23
N SER A 42 4.33 42.32 -3.05
CA SER A 42 5.73 42.36 -3.46
C SER A 42 6.54 41.36 -2.63
N THR A 43 7.69 40.95 -3.16
CA THR A 43 8.67 40.21 -2.37
C THR A 43 9.06 41.01 -1.12
N PRO A 44 9.20 40.36 0.05
CA PRO A 44 9.70 41.05 1.23
C PRO A 44 11.09 41.59 0.94
N ILE A 45 11.40 42.78 1.46
CA ILE A 45 12.77 43.29 1.49
C ILE A 45 13.41 42.73 2.77
N PRO A 46 14.27 41.70 2.71
CA PRO A 46 14.92 41.16 3.90
C PRO A 46 15.92 42.18 4.44
N SER A 47 15.81 42.50 5.74
CA SER A 47 16.83 43.27 6.44
C SER A 47 17.72 42.34 7.28
N ASN A 48 18.98 42.74 7.50
CA ASN A 48 20.01 41.96 8.22
C ASN A 48 19.71 41.68 9.71
N LYS A 49 18.48 41.90 10.20
CA LYS A 49 18.08 41.74 11.61
C LYS A 49 16.69 41.11 11.79
N GLY A 50 16.22 40.28 10.86
CA GLY A 50 14.91 39.64 10.97
C GLY A 50 13.74 40.62 10.85
N ILE A 51 13.96 41.76 10.17
CA ILE A 51 12.90 42.69 9.79
C ILE A 51 12.47 42.38 8.35
N TYR A 52 11.19 42.19 8.15
CA TYR A 52 10.56 41.94 6.86
C TYR A 52 9.62 43.09 6.52
N ILE A 53 9.90 43.80 5.43
CA ILE A 53 9.08 44.93 5.02
C ILE A 53 8.21 44.51 3.84
N PHE A 54 6.89 44.71 3.95
CA PHE A 54 5.90 44.45 2.91
C PHE A 54 5.18 45.74 2.51
N PRO A 55 5.36 46.23 1.29
CA PRO A 55 4.44 47.21 0.73
C PRO A 55 3.11 46.52 0.42
N LEU A 56 2.04 47.05 0.99
CA LEU A 56 0.66 46.69 0.69
C LEU A 56 0.14 47.58 -0.45
N PRO A 57 -0.80 47.09 -1.28
CA PRO A 57 -1.42 47.91 -2.31
C PRO A 57 -2.20 49.08 -1.69
N GLN A 58 -2.42 50.14 -2.47
CA GLN A 58 -3.25 51.28 -2.08
C GLN A 58 -4.66 50.78 -1.70
N ILE A 59 -5.27 51.40 -0.68
CA ILE A 59 -6.61 51.02 -0.22
C ILE A 59 -7.64 51.63 -1.17
N ASN A 60 -8.14 50.83 -2.10
CA ASN A 60 -9.34 51.15 -2.87
C ASN A 60 -10.55 50.84 -2.00
N THR A 61 -11.17 51.89 -1.46
CA THR A 61 -12.24 51.76 -0.46
C THR A 61 -13.45 51.01 -1.01
N THR A 62 -13.85 51.32 -2.24
CA THR A 62 -14.94 50.64 -2.96
C THR A 62 -14.69 49.14 -3.12
N ASN A 63 -13.55 48.75 -3.68
CA ASN A 63 -13.27 47.34 -3.96
C ASN A 63 -13.12 46.50 -2.68
N TRP A 64 -12.47 47.05 -1.65
CA TRP A 64 -12.22 46.32 -0.41
C TRP A 64 -13.48 46.13 0.45
N ILE A 65 -14.50 46.97 0.26
CA ILE A 65 -15.78 46.88 0.97
C ILE A 65 -16.75 45.96 0.23
N GLU A 66 -16.79 46.02 -1.11
CA GLU A 66 -17.75 45.26 -1.93
C GLU A 66 -17.36 43.80 -2.15
N ASP A 67 -16.07 43.47 -2.27
CA ASP A 67 -15.61 42.08 -2.41
C ASP A 67 -15.40 41.40 -1.05
N LEU A 68 -16.30 40.44 -0.76
CA LEU A 68 -16.16 39.52 0.37
C LEU A 68 -14.94 38.59 0.21
N ASP A 69 -14.49 38.35 -1.03
CA ASP A 69 -13.28 37.57 -1.28
C ASP A 69 -12.02 38.32 -0.83
N PRO A 70 -10.96 37.60 -0.45
CA PRO A 70 -9.69 38.24 -0.12
C PRO A 70 -9.16 38.95 -1.37
N ALA A 71 -8.93 40.26 -1.27
CA ALA A 71 -8.31 41.08 -2.33
C ALA A 71 -6.91 40.59 -2.78
N ILE A 72 -6.39 39.55 -2.14
CA ILE A 72 -5.10 38.93 -2.44
C ILE A 72 -5.34 37.44 -2.70
N HIS A 73 -5.28 37.03 -3.97
CA HIS A 73 -5.41 35.63 -4.36
C HIS A 73 -4.31 34.78 -3.68
N ARG A 74 -4.73 33.80 -2.85
CA ARG A 74 -3.82 32.92 -2.09
C ARG A 74 -2.84 32.15 -2.96
N ASP A 75 -3.26 31.79 -4.17
CA ASP A 75 -2.55 30.84 -5.03
C ASP A 75 -1.34 31.45 -5.76
N ASN A 76 -1.23 32.79 -5.80
CA ASN A 76 -0.21 33.49 -6.60
C ASN A 76 0.91 34.14 -5.78
N ASN A 77 0.88 34.08 -4.45
CA ASN A 77 1.84 34.80 -3.60
C ASN A 77 3.03 33.95 -3.12
N PHE A 78 4.16 34.62 -2.89
CA PHE A 78 5.42 34.03 -2.42
C PHE A 78 5.28 33.23 -1.09
N HIS A 79 6.24 32.35 -0.82
CA HIS A 79 6.35 31.57 0.44
C HIS A 79 6.15 32.47 1.66
N GLY A 80 5.15 32.19 2.50
CA GLY A 80 4.92 32.95 3.73
C GLY A 80 6.15 32.93 4.64
N ILE A 81 6.28 33.95 5.49
CA ILE A 81 7.45 34.08 6.39
C ILE A 81 7.66 32.81 7.22
N TYR A 82 6.57 32.15 7.62
CA TYR A 82 6.64 30.89 8.35
C TYR A 82 7.37 29.80 7.54
N ALA A 83 7.05 29.64 6.26
CA ALA A 83 7.69 28.66 5.38
C ALA A 83 9.18 28.98 5.12
N ILE A 84 9.54 30.26 5.05
CA ILE A 84 10.94 30.70 4.94
C ILE A 84 11.70 30.39 6.25
N SER A 85 11.07 30.64 7.40
CA SER A 85 11.69 30.45 8.71
C SER A 85 11.93 28.99 9.07
N GLN A 86 11.08 28.05 8.65
CA GLN A 86 11.25 26.61 8.92
C GLN A 86 12.50 26.00 8.27
N LYS A 87 13.01 26.59 7.17
CA LYS A 87 14.27 26.16 6.54
C LYS A 87 15.50 26.60 7.34
N VAL A 88 15.37 27.63 8.17
CA VAL A 88 16.43 28.09 9.06
C VAL A 88 16.20 27.39 10.40
N THR A 89 17.01 26.38 10.73
CA THR A 89 16.93 25.62 11.99
C THR A 89 17.07 26.55 13.20
N LEU A 90 15.96 27.14 13.66
CA LEU A 90 15.90 28.06 14.78
C LEU A 90 15.61 27.27 16.06
N SER A 91 16.52 27.36 17.02
CA SER A 91 16.45 26.78 18.36
C SER A 91 15.76 27.70 19.39
N SER A 92 15.30 28.89 18.99
CA SER A 92 14.70 29.92 19.86
C SER A 92 13.19 30.04 19.64
N PRO A 93 12.38 30.32 20.67
CA PRO A 93 10.95 30.55 20.52
C PRO A 93 10.62 31.71 19.59
N PHE A 94 9.67 31.50 18.68
CA PHE A 94 9.21 32.50 17.72
C PHE A 94 8.55 33.68 18.45
N CYS A 95 9.27 34.81 18.55
CA CYS A 95 8.66 36.10 18.82
C CYS A 95 8.49 36.86 17.51
N LEU A 96 7.27 37.23 17.17
CA LEU A 96 6.96 38.00 15.99
C LEU A 96 6.10 39.21 16.34
N ILE A 97 6.49 40.37 15.82
CA ILE A 97 5.78 41.64 15.99
C ILE A 97 5.32 42.08 14.60
N GLY A 98 4.00 42.13 14.39
CA GLY A 98 3.42 42.72 13.18
C GLY A 98 3.23 44.22 13.39
N VAL A 99 3.68 45.04 12.46
CA VAL A 99 3.46 46.48 12.44
C VAL A 99 2.74 46.81 11.14
N VAL A 100 1.53 47.35 11.20
CA VAL A 100 0.81 47.88 10.03
C VAL A 100 0.85 49.39 10.11
N ILE A 101 1.45 50.03 9.11
CA ILE A 101 1.47 51.49 9.00
C ILE A 101 0.42 51.90 7.98
N THR A 102 -0.48 52.79 8.39
CA THR A 102 -1.52 53.33 7.53
C THR A 102 -1.57 54.85 7.70
N LYS A 103 -1.62 55.56 6.58
CA LYS A 103 -1.74 57.02 6.48
C LYS A 103 -3.10 57.37 5.90
N ASN A 104 -3.62 58.54 6.26
CA ASN A 104 -4.85 59.06 5.66
C ASN A 104 -4.74 59.15 4.12
N SER A 105 -3.55 59.46 3.59
CA SER A 105 -3.27 59.49 2.15
C SER A 105 -3.26 58.14 1.44
N ASP A 106 -3.31 57.02 2.17
CA ASP A 106 -3.27 55.68 1.57
C ASP A 106 -4.64 55.27 1.01
N PHE A 107 -5.67 56.08 1.26
CA PHE A 107 -7.04 55.93 0.79
C PHE A 107 -7.24 56.71 -0.49
N ASP A 108 -8.00 56.14 -1.42
CA ASP A 108 -8.34 56.75 -2.71
C ASP A 108 -9.29 57.96 -2.61
N THR A 109 -10.02 58.10 -1.50
CA THR A 109 -11.04 59.12 -1.30
C THR A 109 -10.88 59.84 0.05
N ASN A 110 -11.38 61.08 0.13
CA ASN A 110 -11.40 61.84 1.38
C ASN A 110 -12.28 61.11 2.42
N LEU A 111 -11.70 60.87 3.59
CA LEU A 111 -12.07 59.81 4.53
C LEU A 111 -13.30 60.16 5.41
N GLU A 112 -14.50 60.14 4.82
CA GLU A 112 -15.79 60.13 5.55
C GLU A 112 -16.45 58.74 5.51
N LEU A 113 -15.66 57.68 5.75
CA LEU A 113 -16.20 56.31 5.77
C LEU A 113 -17.08 56.05 7.01
N PRO A 114 -18.17 55.28 6.88
CA PRO A 114 -18.92 54.75 8.01
C PRO A 114 -18.03 53.87 8.92
N ASP A 115 -18.35 53.81 10.23
CA ASP A 115 -17.57 53.02 11.19
C ASP A 115 -17.46 51.54 10.80
N ASP A 116 -18.52 50.96 10.22
CA ASP A 116 -18.55 49.57 9.77
C ASP A 116 -17.57 49.33 8.61
N ALA A 117 -17.51 50.25 7.64
CA ALA A 117 -16.59 50.18 6.50
C ALA A 117 -15.14 50.32 6.97
N PHE A 118 -14.89 51.27 7.87
CA PHE A 118 -13.58 51.46 8.48
C PHE A 118 -13.13 50.23 9.29
N SER A 119 -14.08 49.55 9.93
CA SER A 119 -13.81 48.33 10.69
C SER A 119 -13.54 47.12 9.82
N LEU A 120 -14.25 47.00 8.70
CA LEU A 120 -14.02 45.96 7.69
C LEU A 120 -12.64 46.10 7.03
N LEU A 121 -12.22 47.32 6.73
CA LEU A 121 -10.88 47.59 6.21
C LEU A 121 -9.79 47.18 7.22
N THR A 122 -10.02 47.47 8.50
CA THR A 122 -9.15 47.07 9.59
C THR A 122 -9.03 45.54 9.65
N GLU A 123 -10.15 44.81 9.52
CA GLU A 123 -10.20 43.34 9.44
C GLU A 123 -9.40 42.80 8.25
N LYS A 124 -9.58 43.36 7.06
CA LYS A 124 -8.83 43.00 5.84
C LYS A 124 -7.33 43.21 6.00
N GLN A 125 -6.86 44.27 6.66
CA GLN A 125 -5.43 44.46 6.94
C GLN A 125 -4.84 43.35 7.83
N THR A 126 -5.59 42.91 8.85
CA THR A 126 -5.18 41.77 9.69
C THR A 126 -5.17 40.48 8.88
N GLU A 127 -6.17 40.28 8.02
CA GLU A 127 -6.23 39.12 7.12
C GLU A 127 -5.04 39.10 6.14
N ILE A 128 -4.63 40.25 5.61
CA ILE A 128 -3.47 40.36 4.73
C ILE A 128 -2.19 40.03 5.47
N LEU A 129 -2.00 40.57 6.68
CA LEU A 129 -0.85 40.18 7.50
C LEU A 129 -0.85 38.68 7.79
N TYR A 130 -2.00 38.10 8.14
CA TYR A 130 -2.15 36.67 8.30
C TYR A 130 -1.74 35.92 7.03
N ASN A 131 -2.22 36.35 5.87
CA ASN A 131 -1.85 35.74 4.60
C ASN A 131 -0.34 35.91 4.31
N ILE A 132 0.29 37.02 4.66
CA ILE A 132 1.76 37.22 4.55
C ILE A 132 2.53 36.23 5.44
N LEU A 133 2.02 36.01 6.65
CA LEU A 133 2.62 35.10 7.62
C LEU A 133 2.50 33.64 7.18
N PHE A 134 1.37 33.28 6.58
CA PHE A 134 0.96 31.89 6.32
C PHE A 134 0.72 31.56 4.83
N SER A 135 1.11 32.40 3.87
CA SER A 135 0.91 32.12 2.44
C SER A 135 1.61 30.82 2.04
N ASN A 136 0.93 30.03 1.20
CA ASN A 136 1.31 28.66 0.83
C ASN A 136 1.29 27.60 1.95
N HIS A 137 0.76 27.91 3.14
CA HIS A 137 0.34 26.84 4.04
C HIS A 137 -1.03 26.33 3.59
N PRO A 138 -1.16 25.07 3.13
CA PRO A 138 -2.42 24.57 2.61
C PRO A 138 -3.50 24.60 3.69
N SER A 139 -4.51 25.45 3.45
CA SER A 139 -5.80 25.47 4.13
C SER A 139 -5.74 25.19 5.63
N ILE A 140 -5.19 26.12 6.41
CA ILE A 140 -5.65 26.30 7.78
C ILE A 140 -7.10 26.80 7.65
N LEU A 141 -8.04 25.85 7.59
CA LEU A 141 -9.46 26.17 7.63
C LEU A 141 -9.72 26.82 8.99
N TYR A 142 -10.19 28.05 8.91
CA TYR A 142 -10.35 29.03 9.97
C TYR A 142 -11.16 28.55 11.21
N ASN A 143 -11.86 27.41 11.12
CA ASN A 143 -13.05 27.19 11.94
C ASN A 143 -12.94 26.34 13.21
N GLU A 144 -11.90 25.55 13.52
CA GLU A 144 -11.96 24.75 14.78
C GLU A 144 -10.67 24.51 15.57
N ASP A 145 -9.49 24.55 14.97
CA ASP A 145 -8.26 24.29 15.71
C ASP A 145 -7.60 25.63 16.09
N LYS A 146 -7.73 26.02 17.37
CA LYS A 146 -7.07 27.19 17.98
C LYS A 146 -5.55 26.97 17.95
N PHE A 147 -4.91 27.21 16.80
CA PHE A 147 -3.46 27.10 16.71
C PHE A 147 -2.82 28.08 17.71
N ASN A 148 -2.01 27.56 18.62
CA ASN A 148 -1.25 28.32 19.61
C ASN A 148 -0.06 29.09 18.99
N LEU A 149 -0.10 29.37 17.68
CA LEU A 149 0.79 30.33 17.04
C LEU A 149 0.30 31.73 17.39
N LYS A 150 0.42 32.07 18.68
CA LYS A 150 0.18 33.41 19.19
C LYS A 150 1.34 34.26 18.67
N ILE A 151 1.14 34.91 17.55
CA ILE A 151 1.91 36.10 17.24
C ILE A 151 1.65 37.08 18.36
N SER A 152 2.71 37.64 18.89
CA SER A 152 2.63 38.14 20.24
C SER A 152 2.06 39.55 20.33
N LEU A 153 2.23 40.32 19.25
CA LEU A 153 1.90 41.74 19.22
C LEU A 153 1.63 42.21 17.79
N LEU A 154 0.46 42.80 17.57
CA LEU A 154 0.16 43.63 16.41
C LEU A 154 0.20 45.09 16.84
N ILE A 155 0.96 45.92 16.12
CA ILE A 155 1.00 47.36 16.31
C ILE A 155 0.46 48.02 15.04
N ARG A 156 -0.67 48.68 15.15
CA ARG A 156 -1.26 49.48 14.08
C ARG A 156 -0.84 50.92 14.25
N VAL A 157 -0.12 51.46 13.30
CA VAL A 157 0.35 52.85 13.31
C VAL A 157 -0.54 53.64 12.36
N GLN A 158 -1.38 54.52 12.92
CA GLN A 158 -2.29 55.39 12.19
C GLN A 158 -1.69 56.80 12.11
N LEU A 159 -1.33 57.25 10.91
CA LEU A 159 -0.74 58.57 10.68
C LEU A 159 -1.81 59.54 10.15
N ASN A 160 -2.01 60.65 10.88
CA ASN A 160 -3.00 61.69 10.58
C ASN A 160 -4.46 61.22 10.56
N PHE A 161 -4.84 60.34 11.50
CA PHE A 161 -6.22 59.92 11.71
C PHE A 161 -6.84 60.60 12.93
N THR A 162 -8.11 60.98 12.82
CA THR A 162 -8.92 61.46 13.95
C THR A 162 -9.75 60.34 14.60
N ARG A 163 -9.84 59.17 13.96
CA ARG A 163 -10.62 58.01 14.41
C ARG A 163 -9.72 56.79 14.60
N LEU A 164 -10.04 55.98 15.60
CA LEU A 164 -9.31 54.75 15.92
C LEU A 164 -9.77 53.60 15.02
N MET A 165 -8.83 52.89 14.40
CA MET A 165 -9.13 51.66 13.64
C MET A 165 -9.53 50.54 14.60
N ARG A 166 -10.70 49.94 14.39
CA ARG A 166 -11.27 48.87 15.21
C ARG A 166 -11.69 47.73 14.31
N GLU A 167 -11.42 46.48 14.69
CA GLU A 167 -11.92 45.33 13.91
C GLU A 167 -13.41 45.12 14.24
N ARG A 168 -14.19 44.61 13.29
CA ARG A 168 -15.60 44.28 13.53
C ARG A 168 -15.73 42.94 14.27
N VAL A 169 -14.93 41.97 13.84
CA VAL A 169 -14.79 40.67 14.47
C VAL A 169 -13.30 40.44 14.67
N MET A 170 -12.88 40.33 15.93
CA MET A 170 -11.55 39.82 16.24
C MET A 170 -11.71 38.34 16.05
N TYR A 171 -11.47 37.91 14.82
CA TYR A 171 -11.17 36.52 14.53
C TYR A 171 -10.21 36.05 15.62
N PRO A 172 -10.52 35.02 16.46
CA PRO A 172 -9.69 34.57 17.60
C PRO A 172 -8.21 34.71 17.29
N ALA A 173 -7.66 35.82 17.78
CA ALA A 173 -6.62 36.52 17.04
C ALA A 173 -5.33 35.73 17.06
N ILE A 174 -4.78 35.54 15.85
CA ILE A 174 -3.39 35.19 15.64
C ILE A 174 -2.49 36.09 16.53
N PHE A 175 -2.92 37.33 16.76
CA PHE A 175 -2.27 38.29 17.66
C PHE A 175 -2.86 38.28 19.07
N LYS A 176 -2.06 37.94 20.08
CA LYS A 176 -2.50 37.95 21.49
C LYS A 176 -2.79 39.37 22.00
N PHE A 177 -2.14 40.37 21.42
CA PHE A 177 -2.18 41.75 21.88
C PHE A 177 -2.20 42.69 20.68
N VAL A 178 -3.10 43.67 20.68
CA VAL A 178 -3.21 44.67 19.62
C VAL A 178 -3.08 46.07 20.22
N LEU A 179 -2.05 46.79 19.77
CA LEU A 179 -1.81 48.18 20.08
C LEU A 179 -2.12 49.03 18.85
N ASN A 180 -2.82 50.13 19.03
CA ASN A 180 -2.98 51.16 18.02
C ASN A 180 -2.21 52.40 18.47
N LEU A 181 -1.28 52.86 17.66
CA LEU A 181 -0.55 54.10 17.80
C LEU A 181 -1.14 55.11 16.82
N VAL A 182 -1.84 56.13 17.32
CA VAL A 182 -2.37 57.23 16.52
C VAL A 182 -1.44 58.41 16.65
N ILE A 183 -0.88 58.86 15.52
CA ILE A 183 0.04 60.00 15.47
C ILE A 183 -0.64 61.15 14.72
N VAL A 184 -0.91 62.24 15.43
CA VAL A 184 -1.53 63.46 14.89
C VAL A 184 -0.68 64.64 15.32
N GLN A 185 -0.20 65.42 14.35
CA GLN A 185 0.62 66.65 14.49
C GLN A 185 0.88 67.11 15.95
N GLY A 186 1.93 66.56 16.57
CA GLY A 186 2.40 66.94 17.91
C GLY A 186 1.85 66.12 19.08
N ARG A 187 1.04 65.07 18.84
CA ARG A 187 0.54 64.14 19.85
C ARG A 187 0.66 62.69 19.38
N ASP A 188 1.22 61.85 20.26
CA ASP A 188 1.30 60.41 20.09
C ASP A 188 0.33 59.77 21.11
N GLU A 189 -0.77 59.20 20.64
CA GLU A 189 -1.77 58.55 21.48
C GLU A 189 -1.76 57.04 21.24
N TRP A 190 -1.65 56.27 22.31
CA TRP A 190 -1.65 54.81 22.23
C TRP A 190 -2.92 54.24 22.82
N TYR A 191 -3.53 53.33 22.08
CA TYR A 191 -4.75 52.65 22.48
C TYR A 191 -4.49 51.16 22.54
N HIS A 192 -4.79 50.56 23.69
CA HIS A 192 -4.90 49.11 23.81
C HIS A 192 -6.32 48.70 23.47
N VAL A 193 -6.46 47.77 22.53
CA VAL A 193 -7.75 47.20 22.13
C VAL A 193 -7.86 45.82 22.74
N ASN A 194 -8.71 45.69 23.77
CA ASN A 194 -8.96 44.42 24.42
C ASN A 194 -10.32 43.86 23.93
N PRO A 195 -10.36 42.69 23.29
CA PRO A 195 -11.61 42.05 22.92
C PRO A 195 -12.35 41.61 24.20
N THR A 196 -13.57 42.10 24.41
CA THR A 196 -14.44 41.65 25.51
C THR A 196 -15.39 40.56 25.05
N SER A 197 -15.77 40.57 23.76
CA SER A 197 -16.51 39.50 23.09
C SER A 197 -16.13 39.45 21.60
N PRO A 198 -16.58 38.46 20.82
CA PRO A 198 -16.34 38.42 19.37
C PRO A 198 -16.85 39.64 18.60
N ARG A 199 -17.68 40.49 19.21
CA ARG A 199 -18.29 41.69 18.59
C ARG A 199 -18.11 42.97 19.41
N GLU A 200 -17.48 42.91 20.58
CA GLU A 200 -17.33 44.06 21.48
C GLU A 200 -15.88 44.24 21.92
N TYR A 201 -15.49 45.52 22.04
CA TYR A 201 -14.12 45.90 22.35
C TYR A 201 -14.09 46.99 23.41
N GLN A 202 -13.15 46.84 24.33
CA GLN A 202 -12.78 47.93 25.22
C GLN A 202 -11.48 48.55 24.72
N THR A 203 -11.56 49.82 24.33
CA THR A 203 -10.39 50.62 23.98
C THR A 203 -9.94 51.39 25.21
N ARG A 204 -8.68 51.24 25.62
CA ARG A 204 -8.09 51.97 26.74
C ARG A 204 -6.91 52.79 26.24
N LEU A 205 -6.94 54.10 26.46
CA LEU A 205 -5.77 54.96 26.26
C LEU A 205 -4.67 54.56 27.24
N LEU A 206 -3.45 54.39 26.74
CA LEU A 206 -2.28 54.02 27.52
C LEU A 206 -1.31 55.19 27.65
N SER A 207 -0.74 55.35 28.84
CA SER A 207 0.41 56.23 29.07
C SER A 207 1.71 55.60 28.55
N THR A 208 2.72 56.43 28.24
CA THR A 208 4.07 55.99 27.79
C THR A 208 4.64 54.84 28.64
N PRO A 209 4.62 54.89 29.99
CA PRO A 209 5.11 53.80 30.82
C PRO A 209 4.29 52.52 30.71
N GLU A 210 2.96 52.61 30.56
CA GLU A 210 2.08 51.44 30.36
C GLU A 210 2.34 50.76 29.02
N ILE A 211 2.64 51.51 27.96
CA ILE A 211 3.03 50.96 26.65
C ILE A 211 4.36 50.23 26.75
N LEU A 212 5.37 50.87 27.35
CA LEU A 212 6.68 50.24 27.56
C LEU A 212 6.56 48.98 28.40
N HIS A 213 5.69 49.01 29.41
CA HIS A 213 5.37 47.82 30.21
C HIS A 213 4.65 46.76 29.38
N ALA A 214 3.66 47.11 28.55
CA ALA A 214 2.93 46.18 27.70
C ALA A 214 3.84 45.53 26.65
N ILE A 215 4.73 46.30 26.02
CA ILE A 215 5.70 45.81 25.05
C ILE A 215 6.73 44.91 25.74
N ARG A 216 7.34 45.32 26.86
CA ARG A 216 8.37 44.54 27.59
C ARG A 216 7.84 43.30 28.31
N LYS A 217 6.68 43.39 28.94
CA LYS A 217 6.05 42.26 29.66
C LYS A 217 5.67 41.17 28.68
N ASN A 218 5.19 41.57 27.50
CA ASN A 218 4.96 40.61 26.45
C ASN A 218 6.31 40.14 25.87
N SER A 219 7.29 41.01 25.61
CA SER A 219 8.56 40.62 24.95
C SER A 219 9.37 39.52 25.66
N ARG A 220 9.31 39.41 26.99
CA ARG A 220 9.98 38.34 27.75
C ARG A 220 9.23 37.00 27.75
N PHE A 221 8.80 36.51 26.58
CA PHE A 221 7.96 35.31 26.39
C PHE A 221 8.44 34.01 27.09
N ASN A 222 9.64 33.99 27.67
CA ASN A 222 10.26 32.87 28.39
C ASN A 222 9.36 32.11 29.38
N TYR A 223 8.38 32.75 30.03
CA TYR A 223 7.54 32.06 31.04
C TYR A 223 6.25 31.42 30.48
N ILE A 224 5.84 31.72 29.24
CA ILE A 224 4.64 31.11 28.62
C ILE A 224 5.03 29.97 27.64
N LEU A 225 6.33 29.80 27.40
CA LEU A 225 6.90 28.75 26.53
C LEU A 225 7.33 27.49 27.29
N VAL A 226 7.14 27.44 28.60
CA VAL A 226 6.90 26.15 29.25
C VAL A 226 5.51 25.74 28.78
N TYR A 227 5.45 25.13 27.60
CA TYR A 227 4.21 24.69 26.97
C TYR A 227 3.38 23.98 28.04
N PRO A 228 2.14 24.42 28.31
CA PRO A 228 1.28 23.71 29.24
C PRO A 228 1.22 22.25 28.76
N PRO A 229 1.23 21.30 29.69
CA PRO A 229 1.21 19.89 29.32
C PRO A 229 0.09 19.63 28.32
N THR A 230 0.42 18.88 27.28
CA THR A 230 -0.47 18.65 26.15
C THR A 230 -1.30 17.41 26.36
N ASP A 231 -2.41 17.33 25.63
CA ASP A 231 -3.10 16.07 25.46
C ASP A 231 -2.43 15.34 24.32
N PHE A 232 -1.99 14.11 24.55
CA PHE A 232 -1.59 13.24 23.46
C PHE A 232 -2.83 12.51 22.95
N PHE A 233 -3.02 12.48 21.65
CA PHE A 233 -4.11 11.76 21.03
C PHE A 233 -3.52 10.83 19.98
N MET A 234 -3.93 9.57 20.00
CA MET A 234 -3.46 8.59 19.05
C MET A 234 -4.64 7.83 18.46
N ARG A 235 -4.72 7.87 17.13
CA ARG A 235 -5.74 7.21 16.36
C ARG A 235 -5.08 6.30 15.35
N SER A 236 -5.59 5.10 15.18
CA SER A 236 -5.22 4.31 14.01
C SER A 236 -6.33 4.34 12.97
N ARG A 237 -5.93 4.13 11.71
CA ARG A 237 -6.87 3.84 10.62
C ARG A 237 -7.57 2.50 10.82
N HIS A 238 -6.90 1.53 11.44
CA HIS A 238 -7.41 0.18 11.66
C HIS A 238 -7.63 -0.04 13.15
N SER A 239 -8.83 -0.51 13.51
CA SER A 239 -9.15 -0.83 14.90
C SER A 239 -8.28 -1.93 15.49
N SER A 240 -7.72 -2.78 14.64
CA SER A 240 -6.81 -3.86 15.02
C SER A 240 -5.36 -3.43 15.23
N TYR A 241 -5.03 -2.14 15.21
CA TYR A 241 -3.62 -1.70 15.28
C TYR A 241 -3.16 -1.28 16.67
N LEU A 242 -4.04 -0.69 17.51
CA LEU A 242 -3.67 -0.25 18.85
C LEU A 242 -4.30 -1.11 19.94
N HIS A 243 -5.54 -1.57 19.76
CA HIS A 243 -6.26 -2.30 20.81
C HIS A 243 -6.22 -1.51 22.13
N LEU A 244 -6.41 -0.18 22.01
CA LEU A 244 -6.42 0.78 23.10
C LEU A 244 -7.65 1.67 22.93
N CYS A 245 -8.48 1.69 23.96
CA CYS A 245 -9.63 2.59 24.05
C CYS A 245 -9.58 3.33 25.39
N GLY A 246 -9.82 4.63 25.37
CA GLY A 246 -10.02 5.45 26.56
C GLY A 246 -8.90 6.45 26.86
N TYR A 247 -8.93 6.97 28.09
CA TYR A 247 -7.97 7.94 28.60
C TYR A 247 -6.97 7.26 29.52
N TYR A 248 -5.72 7.66 29.38
CA TYR A 248 -4.60 7.16 30.15
C TYR A 248 -3.87 8.34 30.74
N THR A 249 -3.82 8.42 32.06
CA THR A 249 -3.05 9.46 32.75
C THR A 249 -1.56 9.29 32.46
N ARG A 250 -0.77 10.36 32.64
CA ARG A 250 0.69 10.24 32.57
C ARG A 250 1.24 9.19 33.53
N LYS A 251 0.68 9.13 34.75
CA LYS A 251 1.09 8.15 35.78
C LYS A 251 0.88 6.71 35.28
N GLU A 252 -0.32 6.39 34.81
CA GLU A 252 -0.64 5.05 34.28
C GLU A 252 0.23 4.71 33.07
N SER A 253 0.40 5.67 32.15
CA SER A 253 1.21 5.46 30.95
C SER A 253 2.69 5.21 31.29
N CYS A 254 3.23 5.94 32.26
CA CYS A 254 4.60 5.72 32.74
C CYS A 254 4.77 4.44 33.53
N GLU A 255 3.76 4.05 34.32
CA GLU A 255 3.77 2.76 35.01
C GLU A 255 3.75 1.60 33.99
N ALA A 256 2.89 1.69 32.97
CA ALA A 256 2.84 0.73 31.88
C ALA A 256 4.17 0.67 31.11
N TYR A 257 4.74 1.83 30.77
CA TYR A 257 6.05 1.93 30.12
C TYR A 257 7.18 1.30 30.97
N GLY A 258 7.17 1.53 32.29
CA GLY A 258 8.15 0.99 33.24
C GLY A 258 8.13 -0.54 33.36
N LYS A 259 7.02 -1.19 33.02
CA LYS A 259 6.89 -2.66 33.03
C LYS A 259 7.64 -3.36 31.88
N ASN A 260 8.28 -2.62 30.96
CA ASN A 260 8.91 -3.07 29.71
C ASN A 260 7.88 -3.36 28.57
N PRO A 261 8.13 -2.86 27.34
CA PRO A 261 7.38 -3.19 26.12
C PRO A 261 6.91 -4.64 25.96
N PHE A 262 7.79 -5.62 26.22
CA PHE A 262 7.46 -7.02 26.00
C PHE A 262 6.51 -7.58 27.06
N HIS A 263 6.50 -7.01 28.26
CA HIS A 263 5.52 -7.37 29.28
C HIS A 263 4.11 -6.99 28.84
N LEU A 264 3.95 -5.76 28.33
CA LEU A 264 2.67 -5.27 27.80
C LEU A 264 2.16 -6.16 26.65
N ILE A 265 3.05 -6.60 25.76
CA ILE A 265 2.65 -7.45 24.63
C ILE A 265 2.32 -8.89 25.07
N ILE A 266 3.15 -9.49 25.93
CA ILE A 266 3.05 -10.92 26.26
C ILE A 266 2.01 -11.16 27.34
N LYS A 267 2.01 -10.36 28.41
CA LYS A 267 1.16 -10.55 29.59
C LYS A 267 -0.17 -9.82 29.45
N GLU A 268 -0.13 -8.54 29.09
CA GLU A 268 -1.32 -7.71 28.97
C GLU A 268 -1.98 -7.79 27.58
N ARG A 269 -1.36 -8.52 26.64
CA ARG A 269 -1.87 -8.73 25.27
C ARG A 269 -2.09 -7.42 24.49
N TYR A 270 -1.39 -6.35 24.84
CA TYR A 270 -1.38 -5.14 24.04
C TYR A 270 -0.75 -5.40 22.67
N LEU A 271 -1.24 -4.70 21.66
CA LEU A 271 -0.60 -4.76 20.36
C LEU A 271 0.77 -4.08 20.42
N PRO A 272 1.76 -4.59 19.68
CA PRO A 272 3.11 -4.03 19.67
C PRO A 272 3.16 -2.51 19.42
N ARG A 273 2.34 -1.99 18.49
CA ARG A 273 2.27 -0.54 18.20
C ARG A 273 1.67 0.27 19.34
N ALA A 274 0.80 -0.32 20.15
CA ALA A 274 0.21 0.30 21.33
C ALA A 274 1.27 0.68 22.36
N VAL A 275 2.38 -0.05 22.42
CA VAL A 275 3.47 0.25 23.34
C VAL A 275 4.13 1.60 23.03
N LEU A 276 4.13 2.02 21.76
CA LEU A 276 4.62 3.34 21.37
C LEU A 276 3.75 4.45 21.95
N PHE A 277 2.43 4.25 22.11
CA PHE A 277 1.55 5.21 22.78
C PHE A 277 2.03 5.50 24.20
N PHE A 278 2.21 4.46 25.03
CA PHE A 278 2.65 4.63 26.41
C PHE A 278 4.04 5.26 26.51
N SER A 279 4.93 4.91 25.57
CA SER A 279 6.26 5.50 25.46
C SER A 279 6.19 7.00 25.14
N LEU A 280 5.34 7.40 24.19
CA LEU A 280 5.16 8.79 23.79
C LEU A 280 4.51 9.62 24.91
N VAL A 281 3.46 9.10 25.56
CA VAL A 281 2.81 9.79 26.69
C VAL A 281 3.76 9.94 27.88
N CYS A 282 4.53 8.90 28.21
CA CYS A 282 5.42 8.95 29.37
C CYS A 282 6.66 9.83 29.15
N LEU A 283 7.31 9.70 28.00
CA LEU A 283 8.52 10.45 27.67
C LEU A 283 8.21 11.90 27.26
N GLY A 284 7.00 12.16 26.78
CA GLY A 284 6.54 13.51 26.47
C GLY A 284 6.04 14.26 27.71
N ASN A 285 5.89 15.57 27.56
CA ASN A 285 5.32 16.41 28.61
C ASN A 285 3.79 16.47 28.50
N PHE A 286 3.14 15.29 28.54
CA PHE A 286 1.69 15.16 28.40
C PHE A 286 1.01 15.01 29.77
N THR A 287 -0.15 15.64 29.97
CA THR A 287 -1.00 15.43 31.16
C THR A 287 -1.71 14.08 31.09
N TYR A 288 -2.21 13.75 29.90
CA TYR A 288 -2.84 12.47 29.59
C TYR A 288 -2.69 12.13 28.10
N GLY A 289 -2.90 10.86 27.80
CA GLY A 289 -3.08 10.34 26.46
C GLY A 289 -4.49 9.84 26.24
N GLU A 290 -5.03 10.07 25.06
CA GLU A 290 -6.25 9.45 24.55
C GLU A 290 -5.87 8.53 23.39
N ALA A 291 -6.20 7.25 23.53
CA ALA A 291 -6.02 6.28 22.46
C ALA A 291 -7.37 5.69 22.11
N TYR A 292 -7.66 5.62 20.82
CA TYR A 292 -8.83 4.92 20.35
C TYR A 292 -8.64 4.27 19.00
N ASP A 293 -9.36 3.16 18.89
CA ASP A 293 -9.49 2.41 17.66
C ASP A 293 -10.69 2.91 16.82
N ASN A 294 -11.70 3.58 17.40
CA ASN A 294 -12.88 4.10 16.67
C ASN A 294 -13.46 5.43 17.22
N GLY A 295 -14.05 6.23 16.33
CA GLY A 295 -14.41 7.64 16.51
C GLY A 295 -15.62 7.95 17.40
N VAL A 296 -15.53 7.67 18.70
CA VAL A 296 -16.49 8.19 19.68
C VAL A 296 -16.47 9.72 19.67
N SER A 297 -17.66 10.33 19.76
CA SER A 297 -17.83 11.78 19.72
C SER A 297 -17.04 12.48 20.83
N ARG A 298 -16.14 13.37 20.40
CA ARG A 298 -15.32 14.32 21.20
C ARG A 298 -16.12 15.01 22.33
N ASN A 299 -17.44 15.14 22.18
CA ASN A 299 -18.33 15.82 23.12
C ASN A 299 -18.69 14.99 24.36
N MET A 300 -18.68 13.65 24.30
CA MET A 300 -18.98 12.84 25.49
C MET A 300 -17.82 12.85 26.49
N LEU A 301 -16.61 13.13 25.99
CA LEU A 301 -15.37 12.90 26.69
C LEU A 301 -14.79 14.16 27.38
N ARG A 302 -15.16 15.37 26.91
CA ARG A 302 -14.86 16.63 27.63
C ARG A 302 -15.41 16.64 29.06
N ARG A 303 -16.50 15.91 29.33
CA ARG A 303 -17.13 15.84 30.67
C ARG A 303 -16.25 15.18 31.73
N PHE A 304 -15.23 14.40 31.36
CA PHE A 304 -14.34 13.73 32.31
C PHE A 304 -13.06 14.53 32.61
N ARG A 305 -12.87 15.71 32.02
CA ARG A 305 -11.60 16.47 32.05
C ARG A 305 -11.38 17.34 33.30
N GLY A 306 -12.32 17.38 34.25
CA GLY A 306 -12.18 18.21 35.46
C GLY A 306 -11.88 19.67 35.13
N GLN A 307 -10.88 20.28 35.80
CA GLN A 307 -10.52 21.70 35.63
C GLN A 307 -9.53 21.98 34.48
N ASP A 308 -9.00 20.95 33.80
CA ASP A 308 -7.95 21.07 32.78
C ASP A 308 -8.53 21.25 31.36
N GLU A 309 -9.48 22.17 31.19
CA GLU A 309 -10.17 22.37 29.90
C GLU A 309 -9.33 23.11 28.83
N SER A 310 -8.15 23.65 29.17
CA SER A 310 -7.40 24.59 28.33
C SER A 310 -6.06 24.08 27.76
N THR A 311 -5.86 22.78 27.61
CA THR A 311 -4.69 22.19 26.94
C THR A 311 -4.89 22.08 25.42
N TYR A 312 -3.81 22.10 24.64
CA TYR A 312 -3.87 21.79 23.20
C TYR A 312 -3.59 20.31 22.96
N ALA A 313 -4.11 19.77 21.85
CA ALA A 313 -4.03 18.34 21.55
C ALA A 313 -3.00 18.07 20.45
N GLU A 314 -2.15 17.08 20.67
CA GLU A 314 -1.27 16.52 19.63
C GLU A 314 -1.90 15.24 19.09
N ARG A 315 -2.26 15.20 17.81
CA ARG A 315 -2.92 14.03 17.21
C ARG A 315 -1.93 13.25 16.36
N VAL A 316 -1.73 11.97 16.68
CA VAL A 316 -0.92 11.03 15.94
C VAL A 316 -1.83 10.01 15.27
N TYR A 317 -1.69 9.89 13.95
CA TYR A 317 -2.42 8.92 13.16
C TYR A 317 -1.48 7.82 12.69
N VAL A 318 -1.85 6.57 12.93
CA VAL A 318 -1.04 5.38 12.63
C VAL A 318 -1.60 4.63 11.43
N GLY A 319 -0.73 4.25 10.50
CA GLY A 319 -1.12 3.49 9.30
C GLY A 319 -1.83 4.36 8.26
N MET A 320 -1.56 5.67 8.26
CA MET A 320 -2.07 6.56 7.22
C MET A 320 -1.26 6.33 5.94
N TYR A 321 -1.90 6.35 4.76
CA TYR A 321 -1.16 6.40 3.51
C TYR A 321 -0.69 7.83 3.26
N ARG A 322 0.50 7.97 2.65
CA ARG A 322 1.08 9.27 2.31
C ARG A 322 0.17 10.08 1.37
N ASP A 323 -0.52 9.40 0.46
CA ASP A 323 -1.44 10.02 -0.50
C ASP A 323 -2.71 10.57 0.17
N ASP A 324 -3.08 10.08 1.36
CA ASP A 324 -4.23 10.60 2.12
C ASP A 324 -3.90 11.91 2.87
N VAL A 325 -2.62 12.27 2.96
CA VAL A 325 -2.14 13.47 3.65
C VAL A 325 -2.31 14.69 2.74
N ARG A 326 -3.48 15.33 2.83
CA ARG A 326 -3.79 16.54 2.04
C ARG A 326 -3.11 17.82 2.54
N TYR A 327 -2.55 17.81 3.75
CA TYR A 327 -2.04 19.01 4.42
C TYR A 327 -0.52 18.98 4.55
N ALA A 328 0.17 20.00 4.03
CA ALA A 328 1.63 20.12 4.11
C ALA A 328 2.15 20.43 5.52
N SER A 329 1.29 20.80 6.48
CA SER A 329 1.68 21.09 7.88
C SER A 329 1.85 19.84 8.74
N THR A 330 1.51 18.65 8.26
CA THR A 330 1.67 17.42 9.04
C THR A 330 3.05 16.83 8.85
N HIS A 331 3.78 16.60 9.95
CA HIS A 331 4.99 15.79 9.89
C HIS A 331 4.57 14.34 9.60
N TYR A 332 5.19 13.71 8.60
CA TYR A 332 4.85 12.35 8.20
C TYR A 332 6.12 11.50 8.18
N VAL A 333 6.10 10.37 8.88
CA VAL A 333 7.20 9.41 8.89
C VAL A 333 6.72 8.13 8.22
N THR A 334 7.21 7.89 7.00
CA THR A 334 6.99 6.61 6.30
C THR A 334 7.68 5.50 7.09
N THR A 335 6.93 4.48 7.49
CA THR A 335 7.50 3.31 8.19
C THR A 335 7.45 2.05 7.34
N MET A 336 6.51 1.96 6.39
CA MET A 336 6.44 0.81 5.49
C MET A 336 5.89 1.15 4.09
N LYS A 337 6.22 0.29 3.13
CA LYS A 337 5.55 0.24 1.83
C LYS A 337 4.54 -0.89 1.88
N GLN A 338 3.27 -0.55 1.82
CA GLN A 338 2.17 -1.48 2.01
C GLN A 338 1.29 -1.49 0.78
N GLY A 339 0.88 -2.68 0.35
CA GLY A 339 -0.11 -2.87 -0.69
C GLY A 339 -1.07 -3.98 -0.29
N TYR A 340 -2.06 -4.23 -1.12
CA TYR A 340 -3.03 -5.30 -0.92
C TYR A 340 -2.55 -6.56 -1.62
N SER A 341 -2.54 -7.66 -0.87
CA SER A 341 -2.30 -9.00 -1.39
C SER A 341 -3.55 -9.81 -1.18
N PHE A 342 -3.59 -10.99 -1.77
CA PHE A 342 -4.65 -11.94 -1.47
C PHE A 342 -4.09 -13.29 -1.06
N MET A 343 -4.92 -14.05 -0.35
CA MET A 343 -4.74 -15.48 -0.21
C MET A 343 -5.99 -16.24 -0.63
N ALA A 344 -5.79 -17.41 -1.24
CA ALA A 344 -6.87 -18.31 -1.65
C ALA A 344 -6.43 -19.76 -1.45
N CYS A 345 -7.38 -20.66 -1.20
CA CYS A 345 -7.15 -22.11 -1.22
C CYS A 345 -7.44 -22.73 -2.59
N PHE A 346 -8.24 -22.06 -3.43
CA PHE A 346 -8.61 -22.57 -4.75
C PHE A 346 -7.39 -22.80 -5.63
N SER A 347 -7.38 -23.96 -6.28
CA SER A 347 -6.41 -24.33 -7.28
C SER A 347 -7.13 -24.99 -8.46
N ARG A 348 -6.62 -24.77 -9.68
CA ARG A 348 -7.20 -25.34 -10.89
C ARG A 348 -6.54 -26.68 -11.17
N GLU A 349 -7.35 -27.69 -11.45
CA GLU A 349 -6.84 -28.94 -12.00
C GLU A 349 -6.57 -28.72 -13.49
N GLU A 350 -5.31 -28.49 -13.84
CA GLU A 350 -4.90 -28.47 -15.24
C GLU A 350 -4.46 -29.88 -15.64
N LEU A 351 -5.24 -30.50 -16.54
CA LEU A 351 -4.84 -31.73 -17.21
C LEU A 351 -3.63 -31.43 -18.09
N SER A 352 -2.43 -31.64 -17.55
CA SER A 352 -1.19 -31.53 -18.28
C SER A 352 -0.80 -32.89 -18.86
N PHE A 353 -0.51 -32.94 -20.16
CA PHE A 353 0.12 -34.11 -20.78
C PHE A 353 1.49 -34.45 -20.18
N LYS A 354 2.07 -33.53 -19.38
CA LYS A 354 3.27 -33.79 -18.60
C LYS A 354 3.12 -34.99 -17.67
N ILE A 355 1.90 -35.33 -17.23
CA ILE A 355 1.61 -36.53 -16.41
C ILE A 355 2.07 -37.82 -17.09
N PHE A 356 2.09 -37.90 -18.42
CA PHE A 356 2.58 -39.08 -19.13
C PHE A 356 4.10 -39.14 -19.25
N LEU A 357 4.79 -38.01 -19.14
CA LEU A 357 6.25 -37.93 -19.19
C LEU A 357 6.89 -37.98 -17.80
N GLN A 358 6.16 -37.57 -16.76
CA GLN A 358 6.58 -37.52 -15.36
C GLN A 358 6.91 -38.88 -14.69
N PRO A 359 6.36 -40.05 -15.08
CA PRO A 359 6.64 -41.32 -14.40
C PRO A 359 8.12 -41.67 -14.40
N PHE A 360 8.84 -41.29 -15.47
CA PHE A 360 10.28 -41.45 -15.58
C PHE A 360 10.95 -40.08 -15.70
N GLU A 361 12.00 -39.87 -14.93
CA GLU A 361 12.82 -38.69 -15.10
C GLU A 361 13.55 -38.72 -16.45
N PHE A 362 13.94 -37.54 -16.93
CA PHE A 362 14.68 -37.40 -18.18
C PHE A 362 15.90 -38.35 -18.31
N PRO A 363 16.72 -38.60 -17.27
CA PRO A 363 17.83 -39.55 -17.35
C PRO A 363 17.39 -40.99 -17.64
N VAL A 364 16.22 -41.42 -17.14
CA VAL A 364 15.70 -42.77 -17.37
C VAL A 364 15.26 -42.93 -18.81
N TRP A 365 14.62 -41.91 -19.39
CA TRP A 365 14.28 -41.89 -20.82
C TRP A 365 15.53 -41.93 -21.70
N ALA A 366 16.55 -41.15 -21.37
CA ALA A 366 17.82 -41.15 -22.09
C ALA A 366 18.51 -42.53 -21.98
N ALA A 367 18.52 -43.14 -20.79
CA ALA A 367 19.06 -44.47 -20.56
C ALA A 367 18.30 -45.55 -21.34
N LEU A 368 16.96 -45.50 -21.35
CA LEU A 368 16.12 -46.41 -22.15
C LEU A 368 16.49 -46.31 -23.64
N LEU A 369 16.54 -45.10 -24.18
CA LEU A 369 16.85 -44.85 -25.59
C LEU A 369 18.27 -45.34 -25.93
N PHE A 370 19.23 -45.15 -25.04
CA PHE A 370 20.60 -45.65 -25.19
C PHE A 370 20.67 -47.19 -25.12
N THR A 371 19.93 -47.83 -24.20
CA THR A 371 19.89 -49.30 -24.14
C THR A 371 19.23 -49.91 -25.38
N LEU A 372 18.19 -49.26 -25.91
CA LEU A 372 17.53 -49.66 -27.16
C LEU A 372 18.51 -49.63 -28.34
N THR A 373 19.29 -48.56 -28.50
CA THR A 373 20.27 -48.46 -29.59
C THR A 373 21.38 -49.50 -29.45
N ILE A 374 21.88 -49.75 -28.24
CA ILE A 374 22.86 -50.81 -27.98
C ILE A 374 22.30 -52.18 -28.35
N ILE A 375 21.10 -52.53 -27.89
CA ILE A 375 20.52 -53.85 -28.15
C ILE A 375 20.28 -54.05 -29.64
N VAL A 376 19.75 -53.03 -30.34
CA VAL A 376 19.56 -53.07 -31.80
C VAL A 376 20.89 -53.28 -32.52
N THR A 377 21.95 -52.54 -32.15
CA THR A 377 23.26 -52.68 -32.81
C THR A 377 23.87 -54.07 -32.60
N VAL A 378 23.80 -54.61 -31.38
CA VAL A 378 24.25 -55.98 -31.08
C VAL A 378 23.42 -57.01 -31.87
N PHE A 379 22.10 -56.83 -31.97
CA PHE A 379 21.24 -57.70 -32.78
C PHE A 379 21.63 -57.68 -34.26
N VAL A 380 21.86 -56.50 -34.84
CA VAL A 380 22.27 -56.36 -36.24
C VAL A 380 23.59 -57.08 -36.49
N VAL A 381 24.58 -56.92 -35.61
CA VAL A 381 25.87 -57.60 -35.72
C VAL A 381 25.71 -59.12 -35.68
N ILE A 382 24.90 -59.64 -34.75
CA ILE A 382 24.62 -61.08 -34.68
C ILE A 382 23.95 -61.57 -35.96
N LEU A 383 22.91 -60.88 -36.46
CA LEU A 383 22.17 -61.29 -37.66
C LEU A 383 23.06 -61.28 -38.92
N ILE A 384 23.90 -60.26 -39.08
CA ILE A 384 24.86 -60.18 -40.20
C ILE A 384 25.89 -61.31 -40.10
N ASN A 385 26.49 -61.51 -38.92
CA ASN A 385 27.61 -62.45 -38.75
C ASN A 385 27.16 -63.92 -38.76
N THR A 386 25.97 -64.23 -38.23
CA THR A 386 25.52 -65.62 -38.06
C THR A 386 24.58 -66.11 -39.17
N LEU A 387 23.73 -65.22 -39.71
CA LEU A 387 22.72 -65.58 -40.71
C LEU A 387 23.02 -65.02 -42.10
N GLN A 388 24.10 -64.25 -42.27
CA GLN A 388 24.49 -63.62 -43.54
C GLN A 388 23.41 -62.72 -44.15
N TRP A 389 22.55 -62.14 -43.32
CA TRP A 389 21.51 -61.23 -43.80
C TRP A 389 22.11 -59.94 -44.35
N GLY A 390 21.43 -59.34 -45.32
CA GLY A 390 21.77 -58.00 -45.79
C GLY A 390 21.68 -56.99 -44.64
N PRO A 391 22.56 -55.98 -44.56
CA PRO A 391 22.60 -55.04 -43.44
C PRO A 391 21.29 -54.28 -43.25
N LEU A 392 20.55 -53.99 -44.33
CA LEU A 392 19.25 -53.33 -44.28
C LEU A 392 18.14 -54.23 -43.71
N GLU A 393 18.10 -55.50 -44.13
CA GLU A 393 17.12 -56.49 -43.64
C GLU A 393 17.36 -56.79 -42.16
N ALA A 394 18.64 -56.97 -41.77
CA ALA A 394 19.05 -57.15 -40.39
C ALA A 394 18.66 -55.96 -39.51
N THR A 395 18.88 -54.73 -39.98
CA THR A 395 18.53 -53.51 -39.24
C THR A 395 17.03 -53.36 -39.06
N SER A 396 16.25 -53.56 -40.13
CA SER A 396 14.78 -53.47 -40.08
C SER A 396 14.19 -54.51 -39.12
N PHE A 397 14.61 -55.77 -39.24
CA PHE A 397 14.14 -56.83 -38.35
C PHE A 397 14.56 -56.59 -36.90
N ALA A 398 15.81 -56.18 -36.64
CA ALA A 398 16.29 -55.91 -35.30
C ALA A 398 15.53 -54.77 -34.62
N GLN A 399 15.28 -53.67 -35.34
CA GLN A 399 14.50 -52.54 -34.82
C GLN A 399 13.06 -52.96 -34.51
N LEU A 400 12.40 -53.67 -35.43
CA LEU A 400 11.05 -54.17 -35.21
C LEU A 400 11.00 -55.14 -34.04
N ALA A 401 11.93 -56.10 -33.95
CA ALA A 401 12.01 -57.08 -32.86
C ALA A 401 12.14 -56.41 -31.49
N VAL A 402 13.05 -55.45 -31.36
CA VAL A 402 13.33 -54.75 -30.11
C VAL A 402 12.16 -53.83 -29.72
N ILE A 403 11.62 -53.05 -30.66
CA ILE A 403 10.47 -52.16 -30.43
C ILE A 403 9.20 -52.96 -30.15
N GLY A 404 8.98 -54.06 -30.88
CA GLY A 404 7.85 -54.95 -30.69
C GLY A 404 7.81 -55.50 -29.27
N ILE A 405 8.94 -56.01 -28.78
CA ILE A 405 9.07 -56.47 -27.40
C ILE A 405 8.82 -55.34 -26.39
N LEU A 406 9.36 -54.14 -26.61
CA LEU A 406 9.12 -52.99 -25.73
C LEU A 406 7.62 -52.66 -25.63
N LEU A 407 6.91 -52.76 -26.76
CA LEU A 407 5.47 -52.56 -26.86
C LEU A 407 4.65 -53.82 -26.51
N GLU A 408 5.29 -54.84 -25.92
CA GLU A 408 4.68 -56.12 -25.54
C GLU A 408 3.99 -56.86 -26.70
N LYS A 409 4.42 -56.61 -27.94
CA LYS A 409 3.99 -57.31 -29.14
C LYS A 409 5.07 -58.30 -29.59
N PRO A 410 4.88 -59.61 -29.36
CA PRO A 410 5.85 -60.60 -29.79
C PRO A 410 5.90 -60.64 -31.33
N ILE A 411 7.11 -60.72 -31.86
CA ILE A 411 7.34 -60.95 -33.29
C ILE A 411 7.62 -62.43 -33.47
N ASP A 412 7.01 -63.02 -34.50
CA ASP A 412 7.23 -64.42 -34.84
C ASP A 412 8.68 -64.60 -35.35
N THR A 413 9.54 -65.09 -34.47
CA THR A 413 10.92 -65.40 -34.80
C THR A 413 10.97 -66.76 -35.47
N GLY A 414 11.35 -66.80 -36.76
CA GLY A 414 11.51 -68.05 -37.49
C GLY A 414 12.42 -69.06 -36.74
N ARG A 415 12.11 -70.36 -36.87
CA ARG A 415 12.80 -71.46 -36.15
C ARG A 415 14.32 -71.46 -36.29
N THR A 416 14.86 -70.91 -37.38
CA THR A 416 16.30 -70.76 -37.62
C THR A 416 16.96 -69.76 -36.68
N ILE A 417 16.32 -68.61 -36.44
CA ILE A 417 16.84 -67.54 -35.57
C ILE A 417 16.81 -68.01 -34.11
N GLY A 418 15.72 -68.67 -33.71
CA GLY A 418 15.53 -69.18 -32.37
C GLY A 418 16.53 -70.26 -31.93
N ARG A 419 17.33 -70.85 -32.82
CA ARG A 419 18.37 -71.84 -32.45
C ARG A 419 19.71 -71.22 -32.07
N ILE A 420 19.91 -69.93 -32.32
CA ILE A 420 21.17 -69.24 -32.02
C ILE A 420 21.20 -68.90 -30.52
N SER A 421 22.12 -69.49 -29.77
CA SER A 421 22.21 -69.29 -28.31
C SER A 421 22.41 -67.81 -27.93
N ALA A 422 23.26 -67.08 -28.64
CA ALA A 422 23.46 -65.65 -28.42
C ALA A 422 22.18 -64.82 -28.60
N PHE A 423 21.37 -65.18 -29.61
CA PHE A 423 20.06 -64.57 -29.84
C PHE A 423 19.10 -64.88 -28.68
N GLN A 424 19.02 -66.15 -28.24
CA GLN A 424 18.15 -66.57 -27.14
C GLN A 424 18.46 -65.83 -25.83
N PHE A 425 19.75 -65.67 -25.47
CA PHE A 425 20.12 -64.95 -24.25
C PHE A 425 19.77 -63.47 -24.32
N LEU A 426 20.11 -62.80 -25.42
CA LEU A 426 19.85 -61.37 -25.56
C LEU A 426 18.34 -61.07 -25.69
N PHE A 427 17.62 -61.86 -26.48
CA PHE A 427 16.16 -61.76 -26.62
C PHE A 427 15.45 -62.13 -25.33
N GLY A 428 15.91 -63.15 -24.60
CA GLY A 428 15.35 -63.54 -23.30
C GLY A 428 15.55 -62.47 -22.23
N PHE A 429 16.74 -61.85 -22.18
CA PHE A 429 17.02 -60.74 -21.27
C PHE A 429 16.18 -59.50 -21.62
N TRP A 430 16.14 -59.10 -22.90
CA TRP A 430 15.31 -57.98 -23.34
C TRP A 430 13.82 -58.25 -23.13
N GLY A 431 13.37 -59.48 -23.38
CA GLY A 431 12.00 -59.93 -23.17
C GLY A 431 11.56 -59.97 -21.70
N LEU A 432 12.50 -60.03 -20.74
CA LEU A 432 12.20 -59.87 -19.32
C LEU A 432 12.25 -58.40 -18.89
N LEU A 433 13.21 -57.64 -19.45
CA LEU A 433 13.39 -56.23 -19.12
C LEU A 433 12.23 -55.37 -19.61
N ALA A 434 11.83 -55.50 -20.89
CA ALA A 434 10.81 -54.67 -21.49
C ALA A 434 9.45 -54.72 -20.74
N PRO A 435 8.86 -55.88 -20.42
CA PRO A 435 7.63 -55.93 -19.64
C PRO A 435 7.81 -55.37 -18.22
N THR A 436 8.97 -55.56 -17.59
CA THR A 436 9.25 -54.98 -16.27
C THR A 436 9.24 -53.45 -16.33
N LEU A 437 9.81 -52.88 -17.39
CA LEU A 437 9.83 -51.44 -17.63
C LEU A 437 8.45 -50.88 -17.97
N SER A 438 7.71 -51.55 -18.85
CA SER A 438 6.35 -51.17 -19.23
C SER A 438 5.40 -51.24 -18.03
N ASN A 439 5.47 -52.30 -17.22
CA ASN A 439 4.69 -52.41 -15.98
C ASN A 439 5.11 -51.38 -14.92
N GLY A 440 6.40 -51.07 -14.80
CA GLY A 440 6.89 -50.02 -13.91
C GLY A 440 6.38 -48.63 -14.31
N TYR A 441 6.46 -48.32 -15.61
CA TYR A 441 5.90 -47.09 -16.18
C TYR A 441 4.40 -47.00 -15.96
N LEU A 442 3.66 -48.09 -16.23
CA LEU A 442 2.21 -48.15 -16.11
C LEU A 442 1.79 -48.02 -14.64
N GLY A 443 2.48 -48.68 -13.70
CA GLY A 443 2.24 -48.54 -12.27
C GLY A 443 2.46 -47.11 -11.76
N LEU A 444 3.56 -46.46 -12.16
CA LEU A 444 3.83 -45.06 -11.82
C LEU A 444 2.84 -44.10 -12.48
N SER A 445 2.44 -44.37 -13.73
CA SER A 445 1.44 -43.58 -14.45
C SER A 445 0.08 -43.67 -13.78
N ILE A 446 -0.39 -44.88 -13.45
CA ILE A 446 -1.63 -45.10 -12.71
C ILE A 446 -1.57 -44.40 -11.36
N THR A 447 -0.44 -44.50 -10.65
CA THR A 447 -0.25 -43.81 -9.36
C THR A 447 -0.30 -42.29 -9.53
N SER A 448 0.31 -41.75 -10.59
CA SER A 448 0.29 -40.31 -10.89
C SER A 448 -1.11 -39.82 -11.24
N ILE A 449 -1.83 -40.55 -12.09
CA ILE A 449 -3.20 -40.25 -12.55
C ILE A 449 -4.23 -40.41 -11.41
N SER A 450 -4.01 -41.38 -10.51
CA SER A 450 -4.87 -41.58 -9.34
C SER A 450 -4.52 -40.62 -8.19
N SER A 451 -3.32 -40.03 -8.18
CA SER A 451 -3.00 -38.95 -7.25
C SER A 451 -3.76 -37.68 -7.65
N PRO A 452 -4.23 -36.87 -6.69
CA PRO A 452 -4.88 -35.60 -7.02
C PRO A 452 -3.94 -34.75 -7.89
N LEU A 453 -4.44 -34.24 -9.02
CA LEU A 453 -3.64 -33.54 -10.02
C LEU A 453 -2.81 -32.43 -9.38
N GLU A 454 -1.63 -32.16 -9.95
CA GLU A 454 -0.88 -30.95 -9.60
C GLU A 454 -1.75 -29.74 -9.90
N SER A 455 -2.31 -29.17 -8.84
CA SER A 455 -3.25 -28.09 -8.97
C SER A 455 -2.49 -26.77 -9.15
N THR A 456 -2.77 -26.03 -10.22
CA THR A 456 -2.17 -24.70 -10.42
C THR A 456 -2.84 -23.72 -9.48
N SER A 457 -2.04 -23.16 -8.56
CA SER A 457 -2.51 -22.19 -7.59
C SER A 457 -2.81 -20.85 -8.24
N VAL A 458 -3.83 -20.16 -7.73
CA VAL A 458 -4.11 -18.79 -8.13
C VAL A 458 -3.20 -17.85 -7.34
N THR A 459 -2.26 -17.21 -8.04
CA THR A 459 -1.22 -16.36 -7.44
C THR A 459 -1.25 -14.93 -7.95
N ARG A 460 -2.05 -14.62 -8.99
CA ARG A 460 -2.09 -13.29 -9.61
C ARG A 460 -3.49 -12.71 -9.56
N PHE A 461 -3.60 -11.40 -9.29
CA PHE A 461 -4.90 -10.72 -9.21
C PHE A 461 -5.72 -10.84 -10.50
N LYS A 462 -5.06 -10.85 -11.66
CA LYS A 462 -5.70 -11.06 -12.98
C LYS A 462 -6.40 -12.42 -13.14
N GLN A 463 -6.15 -13.39 -12.26
CA GLN A 463 -6.80 -14.70 -12.28
C GLN A 463 -8.07 -14.74 -11.42
N LEU A 464 -8.31 -13.69 -10.61
CA LEU A 464 -9.47 -13.57 -9.73
C LEU A 464 -10.73 -13.09 -10.46
N SER A 465 -10.56 -12.49 -11.64
CA SER A 465 -11.66 -11.95 -12.44
C SER A 465 -11.50 -12.27 -13.92
N LYS A 466 -12.62 -12.52 -14.59
CA LYS A 466 -12.70 -12.52 -16.05
C LYS A 466 -12.51 -11.07 -16.55
N PRO A 467 -11.67 -10.85 -17.58
CA PRO A 467 -11.55 -9.51 -18.16
C PRO A 467 -12.90 -9.07 -18.74
N GLY A 468 -13.36 -7.88 -18.36
CA GLY A 468 -14.65 -7.36 -18.84
C GLY A 468 -14.64 -6.90 -20.31
N CYS A 469 -13.47 -6.74 -20.92
CA CYS A 469 -13.29 -6.45 -22.35
C CYS A 469 -12.13 -7.26 -22.91
N ASP A 470 -12.19 -7.59 -24.20
CA ASP A 470 -11.04 -8.15 -24.92
C ASP A 470 -9.89 -7.14 -25.01
N TRP A 471 -8.66 -7.64 -24.95
CA TRP A 471 -7.47 -6.81 -25.08
C TRP A 471 -7.41 -6.17 -26.47
N GLY A 472 -7.29 -4.85 -26.50
CA GLY A 472 -7.28 -4.06 -27.75
C GLY A 472 -8.61 -3.39 -28.08
N ASN A 473 -9.70 -3.74 -27.40
CA ASN A 473 -10.98 -3.04 -27.57
C ASN A 473 -11.03 -1.75 -26.73
N VAL A 474 -10.42 -0.68 -27.25
CA VAL A 474 -10.34 0.63 -26.57
C VAL A 474 -11.73 1.23 -26.34
N GLU A 475 -12.66 1.05 -27.27
CA GLU A 475 -14.03 1.55 -27.16
C GLU A 475 -14.77 0.93 -25.96
N CYS A 476 -14.64 -0.39 -25.78
CA CYS A 476 -15.18 -1.08 -24.62
C CYS A 476 -14.60 -0.53 -23.30
N GLN A 477 -13.29 -0.27 -23.26
CA GLN A 477 -12.65 0.30 -22.07
C GLN A 477 -13.13 1.72 -21.76
N ILE A 478 -13.25 2.59 -22.77
CA ILE A 478 -13.80 3.95 -22.61
C ILE A 478 -15.24 3.87 -22.08
N SER A 479 -16.07 3.01 -22.67
CA SER A 479 -17.46 2.81 -22.23
C SER A 479 -17.53 2.37 -20.78
N ARG A 480 -16.68 1.42 -20.35
CA ARG A 480 -16.61 0.96 -18.96
C ARG A 480 -16.16 2.04 -17.99
N ILE A 481 -15.15 2.85 -18.34
CA ILE A 481 -14.70 3.96 -17.49
C ILE A 481 -15.82 5.01 -17.33
N LYS A 482 -16.57 5.31 -18.40
CA LYS A 482 -17.74 6.20 -18.34
C LYS A 482 -18.86 5.60 -17.48
N GLY A 483 -19.11 4.30 -17.64
CA GLY A 483 -20.07 3.53 -16.82
C GLY A 483 -19.71 3.52 -15.35
N LEU A 484 -18.42 3.42 -15.01
CA LEU A 484 -17.93 3.38 -13.63
C LEU A 484 -18.42 4.58 -12.82
N LYS A 485 -18.42 5.80 -13.36
CA LYS A 485 -18.91 6.97 -12.62
C LYS A 485 -20.38 6.83 -12.23
N LYS A 486 -21.23 6.34 -13.14
CA LYS A 486 -22.65 6.09 -12.88
C LYS A 486 -22.82 4.95 -11.89
N TYR A 487 -22.01 3.92 -12.03
CA TYR A 487 -21.99 2.76 -11.16
C TYR A 487 -21.65 3.13 -9.71
N LEU A 488 -20.56 3.89 -9.49
CA LEU A 488 -20.15 4.34 -8.17
C LEU A 488 -21.23 5.22 -7.51
N ALA A 489 -21.86 6.11 -8.27
CA ALA A 489 -22.98 6.89 -7.76
C ALA A 489 -24.20 6.03 -7.37
N ALA A 490 -24.51 4.98 -8.14
CA ALA A 490 -25.55 4.01 -7.78
C ALA A 490 -25.19 3.23 -6.52
N LEU A 491 -23.91 2.84 -6.37
CA LEU A 491 -23.42 2.16 -5.18
C LEU A 491 -23.50 3.05 -3.94
N ASP A 492 -23.00 4.29 -4.02
CA ASP A 492 -23.04 5.26 -2.92
C ASP A 492 -24.47 5.48 -2.43
N ASN A 493 -25.42 5.66 -3.36
CA ASN A 493 -26.83 5.80 -3.03
C ASN A 493 -27.40 4.56 -2.36
N HIS A 494 -27.02 3.38 -2.84
CA HIS A 494 -27.47 2.12 -2.26
C HIS A 494 -26.87 1.89 -0.87
N LEU A 495 -25.56 2.10 -0.68
CA LEU A 495 -24.87 2.01 0.60
C LEU A 495 -25.42 3.01 1.62
N ALA A 496 -25.66 4.26 1.23
CA ALA A 496 -26.29 5.26 2.08
C ALA A 496 -27.70 4.82 2.52
N SER A 497 -28.49 4.27 1.60
CA SER A 497 -29.83 3.75 1.90
C SER A 497 -29.79 2.55 2.85
N SER A 498 -28.85 1.63 2.64
CA SER A 498 -28.63 0.46 3.49
C SER A 498 -28.12 0.84 4.88
N LEU A 499 -27.23 1.83 4.97
CA LEU A 499 -26.75 2.36 6.25
C LEU A 499 -27.88 3.03 7.05
N LEU A 500 -28.74 3.83 6.40
CA LEU A 500 -29.90 4.44 7.04
C LEU A 500 -30.84 3.39 7.64
N ARG A 501 -31.08 2.27 6.94
CA ARG A 501 -31.87 1.15 7.48
C ARG A 501 -31.22 0.48 8.69
N LEU A 502 -29.90 0.43 8.70
CA LEU A 502 -29.13 -0.23 9.77
C LEU A 502 -29.13 0.59 11.07
N LEU A 503 -29.08 1.92 10.92
CA LEU A 503 -29.00 2.90 12.01
C LEU A 503 -30.35 3.25 12.63
N TYR A 504 -31.42 3.26 11.83
CA TYR A 504 -32.76 3.65 12.29
C TYR A 504 -33.70 2.44 12.33
N ASP A 505 -34.30 2.19 13.50
CA ASP A 505 -35.35 1.18 13.63
C ASP A 505 -36.52 1.48 12.68
N LYS A 506 -37.16 0.42 12.17
CA LYS A 506 -38.31 0.50 11.24
C LYS A 506 -39.34 1.60 11.57
N PRO A 507 -39.78 1.80 12.84
CA PRO A 507 -40.77 2.82 13.17
C PRO A 507 -40.27 4.25 12.90
N TYR A 508 -38.98 4.52 13.12
CA TYR A 508 -38.40 5.84 12.86
C TYR A 508 -38.35 6.13 11.36
N MET A 509 -38.02 5.12 10.55
CA MET A 509 -38.00 5.25 9.09
C MET A 509 -39.41 5.42 8.50
N GLU A 510 -40.41 4.70 9.03
CA GLU A 510 -41.81 4.83 8.63
C GLU A 510 -42.39 6.22 8.93
N ALA A 511 -41.98 6.84 10.04
CA ALA A 511 -42.39 8.21 10.40
C ALA A 511 -41.75 9.29 9.52
N TYR A 512 -40.51 9.09 9.05
CA TYR A 512 -39.75 10.13 8.36
C TYR A 512 -39.97 10.17 6.83
N ARG A 513 -40.38 9.07 6.19
CA ARG A 513 -40.74 9.06 4.75
C ARG A 513 -41.70 7.91 4.37
N PRO A 514 -42.96 8.20 4.04
CA PRO A 514 -43.87 7.21 3.43
C PRO A 514 -43.40 6.71 2.04
N SER A 515 -42.51 7.44 1.36
CA SER A 515 -41.97 7.06 0.04
C SER A 515 -40.69 6.22 0.07
N ALA A 516 -40.14 5.91 1.26
CA ALA A 516 -38.85 5.23 1.36
C ALA A 516 -38.87 3.74 0.95
N HIS A 517 -40.04 3.08 0.97
CA HIS A 517 -40.13 1.66 0.61
C HIS A 517 -39.83 1.40 -0.88
N ASP A 518 -40.23 2.29 -1.79
CA ASP A 518 -39.96 2.13 -3.24
C ASP A 518 -38.48 2.41 -3.61
N VAL A 519 -37.72 3.09 -2.75
CA VAL A 519 -36.30 3.41 -3.00
C VAL A 519 -35.44 2.15 -3.01
N THR A 520 -35.86 1.08 -2.36
CA THR A 520 -34.96 -0.03 -2.01
C THR A 520 -34.84 -1.09 -3.10
N CYS A 521 -35.95 -1.57 -3.65
CA CYS A 521 -35.91 -2.39 -4.88
C CYS A 521 -35.33 -1.62 -6.06
N ARG A 522 -35.55 -0.30 -6.13
CA ARG A 522 -35.03 0.52 -7.22
C ARG A 522 -33.51 0.71 -7.14
N THR A 523 -32.92 0.85 -5.95
CA THR A 523 -31.46 1.05 -5.83
C THR A 523 -30.69 -0.23 -6.13
N SER A 524 -31.19 -1.39 -5.72
CA SER A 524 -30.53 -2.66 -6.02
C SER A 524 -30.59 -3.01 -7.50
N GLU A 525 -31.75 -2.84 -8.13
CA GLU A 525 -31.91 -3.05 -9.58
C GLU A 525 -31.15 -1.99 -10.38
N ALA A 526 -31.12 -0.73 -9.94
CA ALA A 526 -30.29 0.30 -10.56
C ALA A 526 -28.80 -0.07 -10.50
N LEU A 527 -28.32 -0.61 -9.38
CA LEU A 527 -26.94 -1.08 -9.26
C LEU A 527 -26.66 -2.23 -10.24
N ARG A 528 -27.60 -3.17 -10.38
CA ARG A 528 -27.52 -4.27 -11.35
C ARG A 528 -27.49 -3.78 -12.79
N ILE A 529 -28.33 -2.82 -13.14
CA ILE A 529 -28.41 -2.22 -14.48
C ILE A 529 -27.16 -1.39 -14.80
N GLN A 530 -26.61 -0.66 -13.83
CA GLN A 530 -25.42 0.17 -14.01
C GLN A 530 -24.11 -0.61 -13.89
N SER A 531 -24.16 -1.92 -13.58
CA SER A 531 -22.96 -2.73 -13.41
C SER A 531 -22.08 -2.68 -14.66
N ILE A 532 -20.80 -2.45 -14.47
CA ILE A 532 -19.82 -2.35 -15.56
C ILE A 532 -19.51 -3.70 -16.21
N ARG A 533 -19.90 -4.82 -15.57
CA ARG A 533 -19.89 -6.18 -16.11
C ARG A 533 -20.83 -7.09 -15.30
N ARG A 534 -21.08 -8.31 -15.80
CA ARG A 534 -21.76 -9.35 -15.00
C ARG A 534 -20.74 -10.22 -14.27
N PHE A 535 -21.10 -10.66 -13.07
CA PHE A 535 -20.34 -11.66 -12.33
C PHE A 535 -20.53 -13.04 -12.95
N ASP A 536 -19.43 -13.72 -13.25
CA ASP A 536 -19.39 -15.06 -13.82
C ASP A 536 -19.02 -16.06 -12.71
N VAL A 537 -20.02 -16.73 -12.13
CA VAL A 537 -19.86 -17.70 -11.03
C VAL A 537 -18.81 -18.79 -11.34
N ARG A 538 -18.57 -19.08 -12.62
CA ARG A 538 -17.60 -20.11 -13.03
C ARG A 538 -16.18 -19.58 -13.19
N GLN A 539 -15.97 -18.27 -13.31
CA GLN A 539 -14.65 -17.69 -13.62
C GLN A 539 -14.18 -16.67 -12.58
N ASP A 540 -15.10 -15.97 -11.94
CA ASP A 540 -14.84 -14.92 -10.98
C ASP A 540 -14.69 -15.45 -9.56
N PHE A 541 -13.90 -14.73 -8.78
CA PHE A 541 -13.70 -14.98 -7.36
C PHE A 541 -14.56 -14.02 -6.53
N VAL A 542 -15.08 -14.53 -5.42
CA VAL A 542 -15.61 -13.72 -4.33
C VAL A 542 -14.43 -13.19 -3.52
N LEU A 543 -14.32 -11.87 -3.40
CA LEU A 543 -13.25 -11.19 -2.69
C LEU A 543 -13.76 -10.81 -1.30
N LEU A 544 -13.07 -11.24 -0.25
CA LEU A 544 -13.38 -10.94 1.14
C LEU A 544 -12.38 -9.91 1.67
N PRO A 545 -12.70 -8.60 1.71
CA PRO A 545 -11.80 -7.56 2.17
C PRO A 545 -11.93 -7.28 3.68
N TYR A 546 -12.14 -8.32 4.49
CA TYR A 546 -12.49 -8.20 5.91
C TYR A 546 -11.41 -8.75 6.81
N LEU A 547 -10.99 -7.96 7.80
CA LEU A 547 -10.11 -8.41 8.87
C LEU A 547 -10.92 -9.27 9.86
N PHE A 548 -10.42 -10.44 10.22
CA PHE A 548 -11.09 -11.34 11.16
C PHE A 548 -11.15 -10.82 12.61
N GLU A 549 -10.36 -9.80 12.92
CA GLU A 549 -10.32 -9.20 14.26
C GLU A 549 -11.30 -8.04 14.41
N ASP A 550 -11.71 -7.45 13.29
CA ASP A 550 -12.69 -6.39 13.28
C ASP A 550 -14.09 -7.00 13.37
N ASP A 551 -14.97 -6.32 14.10
CA ASP A 551 -16.39 -6.67 14.08
C ASP A 551 -16.99 -6.21 12.76
N VAL A 552 -17.07 -7.13 11.80
CA VAL A 552 -17.64 -6.87 10.47
C VAL A 552 -19.13 -6.50 10.55
N PHE A 553 -19.79 -6.79 11.68
CA PHE A 553 -21.22 -6.53 11.90
C PHE A 553 -21.49 -5.34 12.83
N ASP A 554 -20.45 -4.76 13.45
CA ASP A 554 -20.62 -3.55 14.24
C ASP A 554 -21.00 -2.38 13.31
N LYS A 555 -22.27 -1.98 13.46
CA LYS A 555 -23.03 -1.07 12.62
C LYS A 555 -22.40 0.32 12.49
N MET A 556 -21.57 0.73 13.45
CA MET A 556 -20.90 2.03 13.47
C MET A 556 -19.40 1.95 13.14
N SER A 557 -18.79 0.76 13.24
CA SER A 557 -17.36 0.57 13.09
C SER A 557 -16.97 -0.36 11.95
N ALA A 558 -17.89 -0.66 11.02
CA ALA A 558 -17.53 -1.13 9.69
C ALA A 558 -16.60 -0.07 9.07
N SER A 559 -15.31 -0.16 9.42
CA SER A 559 -14.25 0.76 9.07
C SER A 559 -14.34 0.88 7.57
N PRO A 560 -14.84 2.02 7.08
CA PRO A 560 -15.55 2.05 5.83
C PRO A 560 -14.56 1.61 4.76
N TYR A 561 -14.79 0.41 4.25
CA TYR A 561 -14.39 0.03 2.91
C TYR A 561 -12.91 0.29 2.63
N ILE A 562 -11.95 0.07 3.55
CA ILE A 562 -10.58 0.59 3.33
C ILE A 562 -10.02 0.11 1.98
N PHE A 563 -10.13 -1.18 1.67
CA PHE A 563 -9.73 -1.69 0.35
C PHE A 563 -10.55 -1.05 -0.78
N TYR A 564 -11.88 -1.05 -0.66
CA TYR A 564 -12.77 -0.55 -1.71
C TYR A 564 -12.63 0.96 -1.94
N ASN A 565 -12.59 1.78 -0.90
CA ASN A 565 -12.35 3.22 -0.92
C ASN A 565 -10.97 3.56 -1.50
N VAL A 566 -9.92 2.84 -1.12
CA VAL A 566 -8.57 3.06 -1.70
C VAL A 566 -8.59 2.74 -3.18
N LEU A 567 -9.19 1.61 -3.55
CA LEU A 567 -9.29 1.15 -4.92
C LEU A 567 -10.19 2.08 -5.77
N GLU A 568 -11.32 2.52 -5.22
CA GLU A 568 -12.25 3.48 -5.81
C GLU A 568 -11.59 4.84 -6.00
N ALA A 569 -10.93 5.38 -4.96
CA ALA A 569 -10.20 6.64 -5.05
C ALA A 569 -9.10 6.57 -6.12
N LYS A 570 -8.37 5.45 -6.19
CA LYS A 570 -7.36 5.23 -7.22
C LYS A 570 -7.98 5.20 -8.61
N LEU A 571 -9.13 4.54 -8.76
CA LEU A 571 -9.85 4.50 -10.03
C LEU A 571 -10.49 5.83 -10.42
N LYS A 572 -11.04 6.60 -9.48
CA LYS A 572 -11.55 7.95 -9.73
C LYS A 572 -10.42 8.84 -10.24
N ALA A 573 -9.26 8.83 -9.57
CA ALA A 573 -8.08 9.58 -10.00
C ALA A 573 -7.62 9.17 -11.41
N ILE A 574 -7.66 7.87 -11.69
CA ILE A 574 -7.28 7.33 -13.00
C ILE A 574 -8.29 7.68 -14.09
N GLY A 575 -9.59 7.56 -13.81
CA GLY A 575 -10.64 7.98 -14.73
C GLY A 575 -10.48 9.45 -15.10
N GLN A 576 -10.19 10.33 -14.12
CA GLN A 576 -9.95 11.75 -14.36
C GLN A 576 -8.72 12.02 -15.22
N LEU A 577 -7.63 11.28 -15.01
CA LEU A 577 -6.36 11.49 -15.74
C LEU A 577 -6.33 10.84 -17.13
N ILE A 578 -7.07 9.76 -17.33
CA ILE A 578 -6.90 8.86 -18.48
C ILE A 578 -8.05 8.94 -19.46
N LEU A 579 -9.28 9.13 -18.97
CA LEU A 579 -10.43 9.27 -19.87
C LEU A 579 -10.20 10.37 -20.93
N PRO A 580 -9.66 11.57 -20.59
CA PRO A 580 -9.37 12.58 -21.60
C PRO A 580 -8.32 12.13 -22.62
N LYS A 581 -7.30 11.37 -22.19
CA LYS A 581 -6.23 10.89 -23.07
C LYS A 581 -6.73 9.82 -24.05
N LEU A 582 -7.62 8.94 -23.60
CA LEU A 582 -8.23 7.92 -24.45
C LEU A 582 -9.21 8.54 -25.46
N GLU A 583 -9.97 9.57 -25.05
CA GLU A 583 -10.89 10.30 -25.93
C GLU A 583 -10.14 11.09 -27.03
N LEU A 584 -8.92 11.54 -26.77
CA LEU A 584 -8.05 12.21 -27.75
C LEU A 584 -7.39 11.27 -28.77
N GLY A 585 -7.82 9.99 -28.84
CA GLY A 585 -7.42 9.08 -29.90
C GLY A 585 -6.04 8.42 -29.73
N HIS A 586 -5.45 8.45 -28.53
CA HIS A 586 -4.25 7.65 -28.25
C HIS A 586 -4.59 6.14 -28.30
N LYS A 587 -4.21 5.49 -29.40
CA LYS A 587 -4.50 4.06 -29.66
C LYS A 587 -3.70 3.09 -28.77
N THR A 588 -2.63 3.56 -28.11
CA THR A 588 -1.76 2.72 -27.29
C THR A 588 -2.00 2.93 -25.80
N ILE A 589 -2.61 1.92 -25.18
CA ILE A 589 -2.74 1.82 -23.71
C ILE A 589 -1.38 1.37 -23.16
N SER A 590 -0.77 2.16 -22.27
CA SER A 590 0.50 1.78 -21.65
C SER A 590 0.33 0.51 -20.79
N ALA A 591 1.38 -0.30 -20.64
CA ALA A 591 1.32 -1.52 -19.82
C ALA A 591 0.89 -1.26 -18.37
N VAL A 592 1.28 -0.10 -17.81
CA VAL A 592 0.86 0.35 -16.47
C VAL A 592 -0.64 0.60 -16.40
N LEU A 593 -1.19 1.22 -17.46
CA LEU A 593 -2.63 1.44 -17.56
C LEU A 593 -3.38 0.12 -17.72
N THR A 594 -2.87 -0.80 -18.55
CA THR A 594 -3.44 -2.15 -18.71
C THR A 594 -3.58 -2.85 -17.37
N GLU A 595 -2.54 -2.83 -16.52
CA GLU A 595 -2.61 -3.45 -15.20
C GLU A 595 -3.61 -2.75 -14.28
N THR A 596 -3.75 -1.43 -14.40
CA THR A 596 -4.74 -0.71 -13.59
C THR A 596 -6.18 -0.95 -14.06
N LEU A 597 -6.41 -1.06 -15.38
CA LEU A 597 -7.72 -1.43 -15.92
C LEU A 597 -8.11 -2.86 -15.52
N ARG A 598 -7.16 -3.75 -15.22
CA ARG A 598 -7.49 -5.06 -14.61
C ARG A 598 -8.04 -4.92 -13.20
N LEU A 599 -7.63 -3.89 -12.45
CA LEU A 599 -8.20 -3.63 -11.13
C LEU A 599 -9.66 -3.18 -11.21
N LEU A 600 -10.08 -2.61 -12.36
CA LEU A 600 -11.49 -2.33 -12.62
C LEU A 600 -12.34 -3.60 -12.68
N ASP A 601 -11.77 -4.72 -13.15
CA ASP A 601 -12.48 -6.01 -13.19
C ASP A 601 -12.73 -6.57 -11.78
N LEU A 602 -11.90 -6.21 -10.79
CA LEU A 602 -12.05 -6.58 -9.38
C LEU A 602 -12.99 -5.65 -8.61
N LEU A 603 -13.19 -4.44 -9.12
CA LEU A 603 -13.95 -3.40 -8.43
C LEU A 603 -15.44 -3.56 -8.50
N ASP A 604 -15.89 -4.48 -9.34
CA ASP A 604 -17.29 -4.80 -9.39
C ASP A 604 -17.73 -5.31 -8.00
N PRO A 605 -18.57 -4.58 -7.25
CA PRO A 605 -19.12 -4.98 -5.96
C PRO A 605 -19.80 -6.33 -5.97
N TRP A 606 -20.18 -6.85 -7.15
CA TRP A 606 -20.62 -8.23 -7.28
C TRP A 606 -19.55 -9.25 -6.81
N HIS A 607 -18.27 -8.86 -6.75
CA HIS A 607 -17.19 -9.64 -6.13
C HIS A 607 -17.16 -9.60 -4.61
N ILE A 608 -17.67 -8.53 -3.98
CA ILE A 608 -17.44 -8.26 -2.55
C ILE A 608 -18.77 -8.40 -1.82
N PRO A 609 -19.02 -9.54 -1.14
CA PRO A 609 -20.24 -9.74 -0.39
C PRO A 609 -20.17 -8.83 0.84
N HIS A 610 -21.20 -8.03 1.08
CA HIS A 610 -21.23 -7.11 2.21
C HIS A 610 -22.43 -7.43 3.11
N PRO A 611 -22.28 -7.50 4.45
CA PRO A 611 -23.38 -7.87 5.34
C PRO A 611 -24.61 -6.97 5.25
N SER A 612 -24.41 -5.69 4.95
CA SER A 612 -25.50 -4.71 4.79
C SER A 612 -26.07 -4.64 3.38
N LEU A 613 -25.38 -5.21 2.40
CA LEU A 613 -25.95 -5.46 1.08
C LEU A 613 -26.74 -6.77 1.26
N GLU A 614 -28.07 -6.74 1.08
CA GLU A 614 -28.90 -7.95 1.12
C GLU A 614 -28.42 -8.99 0.08
N ASN A 615 -29.15 -10.09 -0.15
CA ASN A 615 -28.71 -11.15 -1.07
C ASN A 615 -28.70 -10.67 -2.55
N PHE A 616 -27.72 -9.84 -2.90
CA PHE A 616 -27.55 -9.22 -4.21
C PHE A 616 -27.14 -10.27 -5.23
N THR A 617 -26.27 -11.17 -4.78
CA THR A 617 -25.57 -12.14 -5.58
C THR A 617 -26.12 -13.54 -5.33
N ASP A 618 -26.07 -14.41 -6.33
CA ASP A 618 -26.11 -15.87 -6.13
C ASP A 618 -24.82 -16.38 -5.43
N THR A 619 -24.10 -15.52 -4.72
CA THR A 619 -22.82 -15.82 -4.07
C THR A 619 -22.98 -15.90 -2.54
N ILE A 620 -21.86 -15.82 -1.82
CA ILE A 620 -21.79 -16.07 -0.38
C ILE A 620 -22.54 -14.98 0.38
N TYR A 621 -23.56 -15.38 1.15
CA TYR A 621 -24.26 -14.52 2.10
C TYR A 621 -23.54 -14.52 3.45
N LEU A 622 -23.08 -13.36 3.91
CA LEU A 622 -22.40 -13.20 5.19
C LEU A 622 -23.40 -12.78 6.29
N LYS A 623 -23.75 -13.72 7.16
CA LYS A 623 -24.66 -13.51 8.29
C LYS A 623 -23.93 -13.42 9.63
N ASN A 624 -22.80 -14.11 9.76
CA ASN A 624 -22.00 -14.22 10.97
C ASN A 624 -20.51 -14.03 10.67
N GLU A 625 -19.72 -13.71 11.70
CA GLU A 625 -18.25 -13.50 11.58
C GLU A 625 -17.51 -14.75 11.07
N TRP A 626 -18.01 -15.94 11.43
CA TRP A 626 -17.41 -17.21 11.03
C TRP A 626 -17.70 -17.60 9.58
N ASP A 627 -18.64 -16.92 8.89
CA ASP A 627 -18.97 -17.22 7.50
C ASP A 627 -17.80 -16.89 6.56
N ILE A 628 -17.00 -15.88 6.90
CA ILE A 628 -15.81 -15.46 6.12
C ILE A 628 -14.76 -16.56 6.12
N GLU A 629 -14.44 -17.10 7.31
CA GLU A 629 -13.44 -18.17 7.45
C GLU A 629 -13.98 -19.46 6.85
N HIS A 630 -15.24 -19.80 7.11
CA HIS A 630 -15.90 -20.97 6.54
C HIS A 630 -15.86 -20.94 5.00
N ALA A 631 -16.17 -19.80 4.38
CA ALA A 631 -16.12 -19.65 2.92
C ALA A 631 -14.70 -19.84 2.35
N LEU A 632 -13.66 -19.41 3.04
CA LEU A 632 -12.27 -19.61 2.58
C LEU A 632 -11.83 -21.07 2.65
N ILE A 633 -12.18 -21.79 3.72
CA ILE A 633 -11.76 -23.18 3.90
C ILE A 633 -12.55 -24.18 3.05
N GLN A 634 -13.68 -23.77 2.47
CA GLN A 634 -14.37 -24.53 1.43
C GLN A 634 -13.52 -24.64 0.15
N CYS A 635 -12.45 -23.85 0.01
CA CYS A 635 -11.56 -23.82 -1.15
C CYS A 635 -12.29 -23.61 -2.48
N GLY A 636 -13.47 -22.96 -2.44
CA GLY A 636 -14.16 -22.44 -3.61
C GLY A 636 -13.45 -21.24 -4.19
N ARG A 637 -14.04 -20.59 -5.21
CA ARG A 637 -13.51 -19.37 -5.82
C ARG A 637 -13.70 -18.18 -4.88
N THR A 638 -12.97 -18.19 -3.78
CA THR A 638 -13.02 -17.18 -2.73
C THR A 638 -11.59 -16.81 -2.37
N ALA A 639 -11.31 -15.52 -2.29
CA ALA A 639 -10.01 -14.98 -1.95
C ALA A 639 -10.15 -13.95 -0.83
N LEU A 640 -9.33 -14.06 0.20
CA LEU A 640 -9.19 -13.05 1.23
C LEU A 640 -8.24 -11.97 0.71
N VAL A 641 -8.67 -10.70 0.68
CA VAL A 641 -7.88 -9.58 0.15
C VAL A 641 -7.62 -8.59 1.28
N LEU A 642 -6.38 -8.51 1.76
CA LEU A 642 -5.99 -7.63 2.86
C LEU A 642 -4.65 -6.99 2.54
N GLU A 643 -4.18 -6.10 3.41
CA GLU A 643 -2.82 -5.61 3.31
C GLU A 643 -1.80 -6.75 3.40
N ASP A 644 -0.68 -6.65 2.69
CA ASP A 644 0.28 -7.75 2.51
C ASP A 644 0.77 -8.38 3.83
N LYS A 645 0.96 -7.52 4.84
CA LYS A 645 1.37 -7.93 6.18
C LYS A 645 0.29 -8.73 6.91
N GLU A 646 -0.96 -8.31 6.79
CA GLU A 646 -2.12 -9.01 7.34
C GLU A 646 -2.35 -10.34 6.61
N ILE A 647 -2.20 -10.39 5.28
CA ILE A 647 -2.25 -11.66 4.54
C ILE A 647 -1.16 -12.63 5.00
N SER A 648 0.06 -12.14 5.26
CA SER A 648 1.16 -13.00 5.72
C SER A 648 0.91 -13.53 7.13
N LYS A 649 0.24 -12.74 7.98
CA LYS A 649 -0.23 -13.15 9.31
C LYS A 649 -1.33 -14.21 9.19
N GLU A 650 -2.38 -13.94 8.43
CA GLU A 650 -3.50 -14.87 8.24
C GLU A 650 -3.02 -16.18 7.59
N LEU A 651 -2.12 -16.12 6.60
CA LEU A 651 -1.56 -17.34 6.00
C LEU A 651 -0.87 -18.24 7.04
N ARG A 652 -0.07 -17.67 7.95
CA ARG A 652 0.54 -18.42 9.05
C ARG A 652 -0.51 -18.99 9.99
N TYR A 653 -1.56 -18.22 10.29
CA TYR A 653 -2.66 -18.66 11.13
C TYR A 653 -3.43 -19.84 10.51
N PHE A 654 -3.80 -19.74 9.24
CA PHE A 654 -4.53 -20.79 8.51
C PHE A 654 -3.67 -22.04 8.30
N ASN A 655 -2.39 -21.91 7.97
CA ASN A 655 -1.49 -23.08 7.86
C ASN A 655 -1.35 -23.83 9.18
N LYS A 656 -1.48 -23.14 10.32
CA LYS A 656 -1.43 -23.77 11.65
C LYS A 656 -2.73 -24.50 12.00
N HIS A 657 -3.90 -23.93 11.69
CA HIS A 657 -5.20 -24.46 12.11
C HIS A 657 -5.85 -25.39 11.07
N TYR A 658 -5.48 -25.26 9.80
CA TYR A 658 -5.98 -26.07 8.68
C TYR A 658 -4.83 -26.73 7.91
N PRO A 659 -4.00 -27.59 8.54
CA PRO A 659 -2.83 -28.19 7.90
C PRO A 659 -3.15 -29.10 6.71
N TRP A 660 -4.42 -29.49 6.53
CA TRP A 660 -4.90 -30.26 5.37
C TRP A 660 -5.24 -29.41 4.14
N LEU A 661 -5.29 -28.08 4.31
CA LEU A 661 -5.54 -27.14 3.23
C LEU A 661 -4.24 -26.41 2.89
N LYS A 662 -4.02 -26.23 1.58
CA LYS A 662 -2.89 -25.44 1.10
C LYS A 662 -3.39 -24.08 0.66
N PHE A 663 -3.01 -23.06 1.40
CA PHE A 663 -3.29 -21.68 1.04
C PHE A 663 -2.13 -21.10 0.23
N PHE A 664 -2.47 -20.29 -0.77
CA PHE A 664 -1.53 -19.62 -1.64
C PHE A 664 -1.66 -18.12 -1.45
N LYS A 665 -0.52 -17.43 -1.32
CA LYS A 665 -0.44 -15.97 -1.30
C LYS A 665 -0.18 -15.46 -2.73
N SER A 666 -0.68 -14.26 -3.04
CA SER A 666 -0.37 -13.60 -4.30
C SER A 666 1.13 -13.35 -4.50
N GLU A 667 1.61 -13.45 -5.75
CA GLU A 667 3.00 -13.20 -6.16
C GLU A 667 3.41 -11.74 -5.91
N SER A 668 2.46 -10.82 -6.05
CA SER A 668 2.67 -9.39 -5.86
C SER A 668 1.49 -8.75 -5.13
N SER A 669 1.76 -7.61 -4.51
CA SER A 669 0.73 -6.72 -3.98
C SER A 669 0.28 -5.70 -5.03
N ILE A 670 -0.97 -5.27 -4.95
CA ILE A 670 -1.55 -4.18 -5.75
C ILE A 670 -1.76 -2.94 -4.87
N LEU A 671 -2.02 -1.79 -5.49
CA LEU A 671 -2.30 -0.54 -4.78
C LEU A 671 -1.22 -0.21 -3.73
N THR A 672 0.05 -0.41 -4.10
CA THR A 672 1.17 -0.14 -3.20
C THR A 672 1.25 1.35 -2.90
N ALA A 673 1.24 1.69 -1.62
CA ALA A 673 1.37 3.04 -1.09
C ALA A 673 2.36 3.04 0.07
N GLU A 674 2.99 4.19 0.30
CA GLU A 674 3.77 4.41 1.51
C GLU A 674 2.80 4.63 2.67
N SER A 675 2.83 3.76 3.68
CA SER A 675 2.08 3.95 4.93
C SER A 675 3.03 4.29 6.08
N GLY A 676 2.50 4.99 7.07
CA GLY A 676 3.33 5.54 8.13
C GLY A 676 2.54 6.25 9.22
N TRP A 677 3.26 7.12 9.92
CA TRP A 677 2.79 7.87 11.07
C TRP A 677 2.64 9.33 10.70
N MET A 678 1.43 9.87 10.84
CA MET A 678 1.12 11.28 10.60
C MET A 678 0.97 11.99 11.93
N PHE A 679 1.74 13.06 12.13
CA PHE A 679 1.72 13.88 13.33
C PHE A 679 1.04 15.21 12.97
N HIS A 680 -0.18 15.39 13.49
CA HIS A 680 -0.92 16.64 13.43
C HIS A 680 -0.72 17.38 14.76
N VAL A 681 0.12 18.41 14.71
CA VAL A 681 0.60 19.11 15.89
C VAL A 681 0.19 20.57 15.82
N ASP A 682 -0.49 21.04 16.87
CA ASP A 682 -0.87 22.44 17.03
C ASP A 682 0.25 23.21 17.77
N GLY A 683 1.49 23.22 17.24
CA GLY A 683 2.65 23.91 17.86
C GLY A 683 4.01 23.19 17.75
N VAL A 684 4.94 23.51 18.67
CA VAL A 684 6.23 22.81 18.77
C VAL A 684 6.05 21.53 19.58
N SER A 685 5.97 20.37 18.91
CA SER A 685 5.84 19.08 19.58
C SER A 685 7.16 18.36 19.77
N ILE A 686 7.29 17.70 20.92
CA ILE A 686 8.36 16.75 21.20
C ILE A 686 8.07 15.36 20.62
N THR A 687 6.82 15.04 20.27
CA THR A 687 6.37 13.73 19.77
C THR A 687 7.13 13.29 18.53
N PRO A 688 7.22 14.06 17.42
CA PRO A 688 7.99 13.64 16.26
C PRO A 688 9.46 13.39 16.57
N ARG A 689 10.04 14.13 17.53
CA ARG A 689 11.44 13.97 17.95
C ARG A 689 11.64 12.68 18.74
N ILE A 690 10.74 12.37 19.68
CA ILE A 690 10.79 11.11 20.44
C ILE A 690 10.56 9.94 19.49
N PHE A 691 9.52 10.01 18.65
CA PHE A 691 9.25 8.97 17.66
C PHE A 691 10.43 8.77 16.71
N GLY A 692 11.03 9.85 16.20
CA GLY A 692 12.21 9.78 15.34
C GLY A 692 13.38 9.06 16.00
N LYS A 693 13.62 9.30 17.31
CA LYS A 693 14.64 8.56 18.08
C LYS A 693 14.29 7.07 18.22
N LEU A 694 13.04 6.73 18.52
CA LEU A 694 12.57 5.35 18.62
C LEU A 694 12.66 4.62 17.27
N TYR A 695 12.37 5.32 16.18
CA TYR A 695 12.45 4.81 14.81
C TYR A 695 13.91 4.60 14.37
N VAL A 696 14.80 5.55 14.63
CA VAL A 696 16.25 5.39 14.33
C VAL A 696 16.87 4.27 15.17
N ALA A 697 16.41 4.08 16.41
CA ALA A 697 16.84 2.98 17.26
C ALA A 697 16.30 1.59 16.82
N GLY A 698 15.44 1.52 15.80
CA GLY A 698 14.86 0.26 15.33
C GLY A 698 13.69 -0.26 16.17
N ILE A 699 13.28 0.45 17.23
CA ILE A 699 12.23 0.01 18.15
C ILE A 699 10.86 0.02 17.47
N ALA A 700 10.56 1.07 16.67
CA ALA A 700 9.30 1.17 15.97
C ALA A 700 9.14 0.03 14.94
N GLN A 701 10.18 -0.28 14.17
CA GLN A 701 10.20 -1.35 13.17
C GLN A 701 10.09 -2.72 13.83
N LEU A 702 10.82 -2.95 14.93
CA LEU A 702 10.72 -4.18 15.71
C LEU A 702 9.29 -4.42 16.21
N LEU A 703 8.63 -3.38 16.73
CA LEU A 703 7.25 -3.47 17.18
C LEU A 703 6.29 -3.66 16.00
N GLU A 704 6.51 -2.99 14.87
CA GLU A 704 5.71 -3.21 13.68
C GLU A 704 5.80 -4.66 13.21
N ASP A 705 6.98 -5.28 13.16
CA ASP A 705 7.21 -6.65 12.67
C ASP A 705 6.97 -7.75 13.71
N TRP A 706 6.58 -7.37 14.92
CA TRP A 706 6.35 -8.31 16.00
C TRP A 706 5.25 -9.31 15.66
N PRO A 707 5.43 -10.63 15.95
CA PRO A 707 4.43 -11.64 15.63
C PRO A 707 3.09 -11.33 16.30
N HIS A 708 2.05 -11.23 15.47
CA HIS A 708 0.70 -11.02 15.98
C HIS A 708 0.22 -12.27 16.74
N ILE A 709 -0.41 -12.05 17.89
CA ILE A 709 -1.02 -13.08 18.72
C ILE A 709 -2.52 -13.06 18.47
N ALA A 710 -3.07 -14.13 17.90
CA ALA A 710 -4.49 -14.25 17.64
C ALA A 710 -5.34 -13.99 18.89
N THR A 711 -6.35 -13.13 18.76
CA THR A 711 -7.26 -12.79 19.85
C THR A 711 -8.13 -13.98 20.24
N GLN A 712 -8.68 -13.98 21.47
CA GLN A 712 -9.59 -15.03 21.91
C GLN A 712 -10.86 -15.10 21.01
N ARG A 713 -11.33 -13.94 20.53
CA ARG A 713 -12.40 -13.84 19.52
C ARG A 713 -12.05 -14.64 18.27
N ARG A 714 -10.89 -14.36 17.66
CA ARG A 714 -10.40 -15.07 16.45
C ARG A 714 -10.36 -16.59 16.66
N ILE A 715 -9.86 -17.05 17.82
CA ILE A 715 -9.79 -18.49 18.17
C ILE A 715 -11.19 -19.10 18.30
N ASN A 716 -12.15 -18.38 18.87
CA ASN A 716 -13.53 -18.85 19.01
C ASN A 716 -14.22 -18.99 17.65
N ILE A 717 -13.96 -18.07 16.71
CA ILE A 717 -14.43 -18.16 15.32
C ILE A 717 -13.90 -19.44 14.68
N THR A 718 -12.58 -19.68 14.72
CA THR A 718 -11.97 -20.91 14.16
C THR A 718 -12.52 -22.18 14.80
N ARG A 719 -12.68 -22.20 16.14
CA ARG A 719 -13.29 -23.35 16.83
C ARG A 719 -14.72 -23.61 16.32
N LYS A 720 -15.50 -22.56 16.08
CA LYS A 720 -16.85 -22.68 15.54
C LYS A 720 -16.82 -23.23 14.11
N VAL A 721 -15.90 -22.75 13.27
CA VAL A 721 -15.73 -23.24 11.90
C VAL A 721 -15.34 -24.72 11.85
N HIS A 722 -14.47 -25.18 12.75
CA HIS A 722 -14.14 -26.61 12.86
C HIS A 722 -15.34 -27.50 13.18
N THR A 723 -16.42 -26.98 13.78
CA THR A 723 -17.65 -27.77 13.99
C THR A 723 -18.44 -28.04 12.71
N PHE A 724 -18.16 -27.29 11.64
CA PHE A 724 -18.84 -27.43 10.34
C PHE A 724 -18.03 -28.22 9.31
N VAL A 725 -16.75 -28.45 9.57
CA VAL A 725 -15.84 -29.07 8.60
C VAL A 725 -15.27 -30.37 9.16
N GLU A 726 -15.64 -31.47 8.50
CA GLU A 726 -15.03 -32.76 8.75
C GLU A 726 -13.57 -32.74 8.31
N PRO A 727 -12.62 -33.11 9.19
CA PRO A 727 -11.21 -33.22 8.81
C PRO A 727 -11.09 -34.24 7.68
N ARG A 728 -10.60 -33.81 6.51
CA ARG A 728 -10.20 -34.76 5.46
C ARG A 728 -8.93 -35.45 5.92
N GLU A 729 -8.93 -36.78 5.95
CA GLU A 729 -7.71 -37.55 6.15
C GLU A 729 -6.72 -37.22 5.02
N ILE A 730 -5.64 -36.53 5.37
CA ILE A 730 -4.55 -36.28 4.43
C ILE A 730 -3.80 -37.60 4.29
N THR A 731 -4.14 -38.38 3.26
CA THR A 731 -3.20 -39.39 2.78
C THR A 731 -2.00 -38.62 2.22
N LYS A 732 -0.93 -38.48 3.01
CA LYS A 732 0.34 -37.93 2.51
C LYS A 732 0.67 -38.68 1.23
N LYS A 733 0.88 -37.95 0.12
CA LYS A 733 1.38 -38.55 -1.12
C LYS A 733 2.68 -39.27 -0.77
N THR A 734 2.64 -40.60 -0.67
CA THR A 734 3.82 -41.43 -0.54
C THR A 734 4.50 -41.39 -1.90
N SER A 735 5.53 -40.56 -2.05
CA SER A 735 6.31 -40.52 -3.29
C SER A 735 7.14 -41.80 -3.38
N LEU A 736 6.64 -42.78 -4.14
CA LEU A 736 7.39 -44.01 -4.47
C LEU A 736 8.62 -43.74 -5.36
N GLY A 737 8.79 -42.51 -5.85
CA GLY A 737 9.75 -42.16 -6.90
C GLY A 737 11.22 -42.44 -6.57
N GLY A 738 11.63 -42.30 -5.31
CA GLY A 738 13.05 -42.44 -4.95
C GLY A 738 13.59 -43.87 -5.05
N ASN A 739 12.82 -44.87 -4.62
CA ASN A 739 13.32 -46.25 -4.55
C ASN A 739 13.36 -46.95 -5.91
N ILE A 740 12.44 -46.61 -6.82
CA ILE A 740 12.39 -47.21 -8.15
C ILE A 740 13.59 -46.77 -8.99
N GLN A 741 14.02 -45.51 -8.89
CA GLN A 741 15.19 -44.99 -9.64
C GLN A 741 16.49 -45.74 -9.31
N THR A 742 16.70 -46.13 -8.06
CA THR A 742 17.88 -46.90 -7.66
C THR A 742 17.97 -48.23 -8.41
N ILE A 743 16.83 -48.91 -8.60
CA ILE A 743 16.75 -50.16 -9.36
C ILE A 743 17.19 -49.92 -10.81
N PHE A 744 16.72 -48.84 -11.44
CA PHE A 744 17.11 -48.46 -12.80
C PHE A 744 18.62 -48.22 -12.96
N TYR A 745 19.25 -47.51 -12.03
CA TYR A 745 20.69 -47.27 -12.08
C TYR A 745 21.50 -48.56 -11.94
N ILE A 746 21.08 -49.45 -11.04
CA ILE A 746 21.70 -50.77 -10.85
C ILE A 746 21.60 -51.58 -12.16
N TYR A 747 20.44 -51.59 -12.80
CA TYR A 747 20.25 -52.28 -14.07
C TYR A 747 21.08 -51.70 -15.22
N LEU A 748 21.14 -50.38 -15.35
CA LEU A 748 21.98 -49.72 -16.36
C LEU A 748 23.45 -50.11 -16.19
N ALA A 749 23.93 -50.17 -14.94
CA ALA A 749 25.29 -50.61 -14.63
C ALA A 749 25.54 -52.07 -15.06
N PHE A 750 24.58 -52.98 -14.84
CA PHE A 750 24.68 -54.36 -15.32
C PHE A 750 24.71 -54.46 -16.85
N ILE A 751 23.87 -53.69 -17.56
CA ILE A 751 23.86 -53.68 -19.03
C ILE A 751 25.20 -53.17 -19.57
N LEU A 752 25.74 -52.08 -19.00
CA LEU A 752 27.05 -51.55 -19.39
C LEU A 752 28.17 -52.57 -19.12
N LEU A 753 28.11 -53.28 -18.00
CA LEU A 753 29.07 -54.33 -17.68
C LEU A 753 28.99 -55.50 -18.65
N SER A 754 27.79 -55.98 -18.98
CA SER A 754 27.59 -57.04 -19.97
C SER A 754 28.04 -56.61 -21.37
N PHE A 755 27.75 -55.37 -21.78
CA PHE A 755 28.21 -54.83 -23.05
C PHE A 755 29.74 -54.71 -23.10
N ALA A 756 30.37 -54.23 -22.03
CA ALA A 756 31.83 -54.18 -21.92
C ALA A 756 32.46 -55.58 -22.01
N GLN A 757 31.86 -56.59 -21.37
CA GLN A 757 32.32 -57.98 -21.50
C GLN A 757 32.19 -58.50 -22.93
N ILE A 758 31.07 -58.24 -23.61
CA ILE A 758 30.89 -58.62 -25.02
C ILE A 758 31.91 -57.92 -25.90
N LEU A 759 32.14 -56.61 -25.71
CA LEU A 759 33.17 -55.86 -26.43
C LEU A 759 34.57 -56.45 -26.22
N VAL A 760 34.92 -56.83 -24.98
CA VAL A 760 36.20 -57.46 -24.69
C VAL A 760 36.32 -58.83 -25.37
N VAL A 761 35.24 -59.61 -25.41
CA VAL A 761 35.20 -60.90 -26.10
C VAL A 761 35.31 -60.72 -27.61
N GLU A 762 34.56 -59.80 -28.21
CA GLU A 762 34.60 -59.48 -29.64
C GLU A 762 35.96 -58.90 -30.04
N LEU A 763 36.55 -58.00 -29.27
CA LEU A 763 37.91 -57.50 -29.51
C LEU A 763 38.94 -58.63 -29.43
N LYS A 764 38.75 -59.60 -28.53
CA LYS A 764 39.61 -60.78 -28.42
C LYS A 764 39.41 -61.76 -29.58
N ILE A 765 38.18 -61.92 -30.08
CA ILE A 765 37.85 -62.72 -31.27
C ILE A 765 38.41 -62.04 -32.52
N TYR A 766 38.24 -60.73 -32.67
CA TYR A 766 38.74 -59.93 -33.78
C TYR A 766 40.27 -59.95 -33.82
N LYS A 767 40.92 -59.81 -32.66
CA LYS A 767 42.37 -59.98 -32.52
C LYS A 767 42.81 -61.40 -32.90
N ASN A 768 42.15 -62.44 -32.37
CA ASN A 768 42.45 -63.83 -32.73
C ASN A 768 42.20 -64.14 -34.21
N PHE A 769 41.20 -63.53 -34.83
CA PHE A 769 40.90 -63.67 -36.25
C PHE A 769 42.00 -63.03 -37.10
N TRP A 770 42.42 -61.82 -36.76
CA TRP A 770 43.55 -61.14 -37.39
C TRP A 770 44.86 -61.92 -37.22
N ASP A 771 45.14 -62.45 -36.03
CA ASP A 771 46.34 -63.26 -35.76
C ASP A 771 46.33 -64.56 -36.60
N ARG A 772 45.18 -65.23 -36.72
CA ARG A 772 45.03 -66.44 -37.57
C ARG A 772 45.10 -66.13 -39.06
N LEU A 773 44.55 -65.00 -39.50
CA LEU A 773 44.64 -64.54 -40.90
C LEU A 773 46.10 -64.22 -41.26
N HIS A 774 46.84 -63.59 -40.37
CA HIS A 774 48.27 -63.31 -40.57
C HIS A 774 49.11 -64.59 -40.69
N LEU A 775 48.83 -65.60 -39.86
CA LEU A 775 49.43 -66.93 -39.95
C LEU A 775 49.09 -67.64 -41.26
N PHE A 776 47.84 -67.53 -41.73
CA PHE A 776 47.42 -68.10 -43.01
C PHE A 776 48.11 -67.43 -44.20
N ILE A 777 48.19 -66.09 -44.22
CA ILE A 777 48.90 -65.33 -45.25
C ILE A 777 50.39 -65.70 -45.26
N TRP A 778 51.01 -65.86 -44.09
CA TRP A 778 52.41 -66.28 -43.99
C TRP A 778 52.62 -67.71 -44.51
N TRP A 779 51.76 -68.66 -44.12
CA TRP A 779 51.78 -70.03 -44.64
C TRP A 779 51.60 -70.06 -46.16
N PHE A 780 50.68 -69.27 -46.71
CA PHE A 780 50.43 -69.16 -48.15
C PHE A 780 51.65 -68.57 -48.88
N ALA A 781 52.29 -67.54 -48.33
CA ALA A 781 53.51 -66.96 -48.88
C ALA A 781 54.68 -67.96 -48.89
N VAL A 782 54.80 -68.79 -47.85
CA VAL A 782 55.79 -69.86 -47.77
C VAL A 782 55.53 -70.94 -48.83
N GLN A 783 54.29 -71.42 -48.94
CA GLN A 783 53.89 -72.40 -49.97
C GLN A 783 54.09 -71.86 -51.39
N TRP A 784 53.76 -70.59 -51.63
CA TRP A 784 54.01 -69.92 -52.90
C TRP A 784 55.51 -69.87 -53.22
N LYS A 785 56.35 -69.55 -52.23
CA LYS A 785 57.81 -69.50 -52.41
C LYS A 785 58.39 -70.88 -52.73
N TYR A 786 57.93 -71.94 -52.07
CA TYR A 786 58.33 -73.32 -52.39
C TYR A 786 57.79 -73.78 -53.75
N GLY A 787 56.56 -73.41 -54.12
CA GLY A 787 55.97 -73.69 -55.43
C GLY A 787 56.74 -73.01 -56.56
N VAL A 788 57.16 -71.75 -56.39
CA VAL A 788 57.99 -71.02 -57.37
C VAL A 788 59.38 -71.62 -57.50
N ILE A 789 59.98 -72.11 -56.41
CA ILE A 789 61.27 -72.83 -56.45
C ILE A 789 61.13 -74.18 -57.18
N ALA A 790 60.05 -74.93 -56.91
CA ALA A 790 59.77 -76.19 -57.60
C ALA A 790 59.50 -75.98 -59.10
N LEU A 791 58.76 -74.94 -59.48
CA LEU A 791 58.53 -74.55 -60.87
C LEU A 791 59.79 -74.05 -61.58
N ARG A 792 60.73 -73.42 -60.86
CA ARG A 792 62.02 -73.02 -61.40
C ARG A 792 62.94 -74.23 -61.62
N ASN A 793 62.98 -75.18 -60.68
CA ASN A 793 63.77 -76.40 -60.83
C ASN A 793 63.21 -77.38 -61.89
N ALA A 794 61.89 -77.38 -62.12
CA ALA A 794 61.26 -78.17 -63.19
C ALA A 794 61.47 -77.60 -64.60
N LYS A 795 62.06 -76.40 -64.72
CA LYS A 795 62.37 -75.77 -66.01
C LYS A 795 63.84 -75.94 -66.42
N ASP A 796 64.70 -76.38 -65.50
CA ASP A 796 66.13 -76.64 -65.70
C ASP A 796 66.46 -78.14 -65.83
N HIS A 797 65.43 -78.99 -65.92
CA HIS A 797 65.48 -80.39 -66.38
C HIS A 797 64.64 -80.52 -67.64
#